data_AF-A0ABD3SBW4-F1
#
_entry.id   AF-A0ABD3SBW4-F1
#
_cell.length_a   1.000
_cell.length_b   1.000
_cell.length_c   1.000
_cell.angle_alpha   90.00
_cell.angle_beta   90.00
_cell.angle_gamma   90.00
#
_symmetry.space_group_name_H-M   'P 1'
#
loop_
_entity.id
_entity.type
_entity.pdbx_description
1 polymer ?
#
loop_
_entity_poly.entity_id
_entity_poly.type
_entity_poly.pdbx_seq_one_letter_code
_entity_poly.pdbx_strand_id
1 'polypeptide(L)'
;MTLLHVCTGFTVLTVQRPTTMSSNYRFTLRYKEDDKNVAEVTLTKSLDPTLCKDETFSIMDSDAAAAVVAYAQKKQSLRPLTFEVDIKNYLDSDRPYYALENEHAIVDDETGEITGFVCTGKVEIPAGRESFGVPFAECLRHAGVAGSVAALLRNPRKKRHFYPASQYDVDVHPYKGKVMEKLAGISGGDQFYRTIKGNDPVIFARCIDFSKKMAKIEFLLENDDGTWRVIFDSHIVPELLFQKMYPPHPVLPESVDPKGGNPYGELGAMSNITRVWAFAGECLTMEATLPPTKSFDCGGHFYNTPTLPHSIMVFHNCDLIGQALSEFADVDLPFKRSDFGQDHGMKILSWTCLPETLHFPDSGGLKLQAKVFLSKGDLGKPGSSYVTESVVKQAETGRVIYKASGTFILNPIRFLATEFRRAIANKEFEVLWEKLDINCDGVVSREELRQFVRSSGMVDLDDREFDILFGTIDTDRSGELSIEEVTEYFHSLHLGVKEDFGESVIKYLSGESTKDVMASLWSKLDINGDGVVSLEELDLFVTSELTEFSRKDAKVLHNAIDSNRDGVVSFSEFKSFLHSLKQPVRPRQRHVIPHQAQFDFLPPQFRALIHESVLDVYVTFVEYPRVIIVGILDDAIPKYHLILGIRRRGIGSDDVHE
;
A
#
# COMPACT_ATOMS: atom_id res chain seq x y z
N MET A 1 -18.42 -54.97 12.73
CA MET A 1 -18.08 -54.71 11.31
C MET A 1 -19.41 -54.63 10.59
N THR A 2 -20.00 -53.45 10.57
CA THR A 2 -21.40 -53.25 10.15
C THR A 2 -21.39 -52.46 8.84
N LEU A 3 -22.29 -52.84 7.94
CA LEU A 3 -22.36 -52.41 6.54
C LEU A 3 -22.07 -50.92 6.33
N LEU A 4 -21.06 -50.63 5.50
CA LEU A 4 -20.89 -49.34 4.85
C LEU A 4 -21.82 -49.33 3.64
N HIS A 5 -22.87 -48.51 3.64
CA HIS A 5 -23.62 -48.26 2.42
C HIS A 5 -22.73 -47.41 1.50
N VAL A 6 -22.11 -48.10 0.54
CA VAL A 6 -21.31 -47.49 -0.51
C VAL A 6 -22.27 -46.92 -1.56
N CYS A 7 -22.34 -45.59 -1.68
CA CYS A 7 -22.90 -44.97 -2.88
C CYS A 7 -22.12 -45.50 -4.11
N THR A 8 -22.83 -45.83 -5.18
CA THR A 8 -22.29 -46.37 -6.44
C THR A 8 -21.03 -45.61 -6.88
N GLY A 9 -19.88 -46.30 -6.97
CA GLY A 9 -18.59 -45.77 -7.47
C GLY A 9 -17.45 -45.64 -6.46
N PHE A 10 -17.68 -45.86 -5.16
CA PHE A 10 -16.63 -45.73 -4.13
C PHE A 10 -16.18 -47.09 -3.56
N THR A 11 -14.94 -47.20 -3.11
CA THR A 11 -14.45 -48.36 -2.34
C THR A 11 -13.67 -47.85 -1.14
N VAL A 12 -14.02 -48.30 0.07
CA VAL A 12 -13.23 -48.01 1.27
C VAL A 12 -12.02 -48.93 1.28
N LEU A 13 -10.81 -48.37 1.29
CA LEU A 13 -9.57 -49.16 1.23
C LEU A 13 -9.11 -49.61 2.60
N THR A 14 -9.10 -48.69 3.56
CA THR A 14 -8.49 -48.92 4.86
C THR A 14 -9.15 -48.03 5.91
N VAL A 15 -9.36 -48.62 7.09
CA VAL A 15 -9.73 -47.91 8.32
C VAL A 15 -8.57 -48.13 9.28
N GLN A 16 -7.79 -47.09 9.54
CA GLN A 16 -6.73 -47.15 10.55
C GLN A 16 -7.29 -46.74 11.91
N ARG A 17 -7.27 -47.69 12.86
CA ARG A 17 -7.55 -47.38 14.27
C ARG A 17 -6.36 -46.63 14.86
N PRO A 18 -6.61 -45.58 15.66
CA PRO A 18 -5.53 -44.87 16.35
C PRO A 18 -4.83 -45.79 17.36
N THR A 19 -3.50 -45.81 17.33
CA THR A 19 -2.67 -46.39 18.39
C THR A 19 -2.66 -45.44 19.58
N THR A 20 -3.52 -45.74 20.56
CA THR A 20 -3.58 -45.20 21.94
C THR A 20 -3.60 -43.66 22.11
N MET A 21 -4.72 -43.18 22.67
CA MET A 21 -5.03 -41.81 23.16
C MET A 21 -5.50 -40.73 22.16
N SER A 22 -5.87 -41.06 20.92
CA SER A 22 -6.65 -40.13 20.08
C SER A 22 -7.98 -40.76 19.66
N SER A 23 -9.09 -40.02 19.77
CA SER A 23 -10.43 -40.40 19.28
C SER A 23 -10.60 -40.24 17.76
N ASN A 24 -9.52 -39.93 17.04
CA ASN A 24 -9.55 -39.62 15.62
C ASN A 24 -9.34 -40.89 14.76
N TYR A 25 -10.34 -41.21 13.94
CA TYR A 25 -10.28 -42.28 12.95
C TYR A 25 -9.90 -41.70 11.59
N ARG A 26 -9.02 -42.41 10.89
CA ARG A 26 -8.60 -42.06 9.53
C ARG A 26 -9.22 -43.03 8.53
N PHE A 27 -9.93 -42.49 7.54
CA PHE A 27 -10.61 -43.22 6.48
C PHE A 27 -9.96 -42.88 5.15
N THR A 28 -9.52 -43.87 4.39
CA THR A 28 -9.06 -43.66 3.02
C THR A 28 -10.10 -44.21 2.04
N LEU A 29 -10.67 -43.31 1.25
CA LEU A 29 -11.69 -43.56 0.24
C LEU A 29 -11.07 -43.55 -1.16
N ARG A 30 -11.47 -44.50 -2.01
CA ARG A 30 -11.08 -44.52 -3.43
C ARG A 30 -12.32 -44.40 -4.30
N TYR A 31 -12.29 -43.48 -5.27
CA TYR A 31 -13.31 -43.37 -6.30
C TYR A 31 -12.86 -44.12 -7.56
N LYS A 32 -13.78 -44.93 -8.13
CA LYS A 32 -13.58 -45.66 -9.37
C LYS A 32 -14.67 -45.32 -10.37
N GLU A 33 -14.25 -45.02 -11.59
CA GLU A 33 -15.10 -44.86 -12.76
C GLU A 33 -14.60 -45.84 -13.83
N ASP A 34 -15.49 -46.66 -14.40
CA ASP A 34 -15.16 -47.70 -15.39
C ASP A 34 -13.95 -48.57 -15.01
N ASP A 35 -13.92 -49.05 -13.76
CA ASP A 35 -12.85 -49.87 -13.16
C ASP A 35 -11.45 -49.23 -13.07
N LYS A 36 -11.29 -47.96 -13.46
CA LYS A 36 -10.04 -47.19 -13.27
C LYS A 36 -10.08 -46.42 -11.95
N ASN A 37 -8.93 -46.33 -11.28
CA ASN A 37 -8.80 -45.51 -10.07
C ASN A 37 -8.72 -44.04 -10.49
N VAL A 38 -9.70 -43.24 -10.08
CA VAL A 38 -9.81 -41.82 -10.48
C VAL A 38 -9.34 -40.89 -9.36
N ALA A 39 -9.60 -41.23 -8.08
CA ALA A 39 -9.13 -40.42 -6.94
C ALA A 39 -8.99 -41.24 -5.65
N GLU A 40 -8.11 -40.78 -4.75
CA GLU A 40 -7.95 -41.31 -3.39
C GLU A 40 -7.92 -40.15 -2.37
N VAL A 41 -8.78 -40.21 -1.35
CA VAL A 41 -8.94 -39.14 -0.35
C VAL A 41 -8.85 -39.73 1.06
N THR A 42 -8.09 -39.08 1.94
CA THR A 42 -7.95 -39.47 3.34
C THR A 42 -8.67 -38.47 4.25
N LEU A 43 -9.72 -38.92 4.93
CA LEU A 43 -10.50 -38.15 5.89
C LEU A 43 -10.09 -38.49 7.32
N THR A 44 -10.08 -37.51 8.21
CA THR A 44 -9.87 -37.73 9.66
C THR A 44 -11.10 -37.25 10.41
N LYS A 45 -11.73 -38.10 11.22
CA LYS A 45 -12.92 -37.74 12.01
C LYS A 45 -12.75 -38.15 13.47
N SER A 46 -13.06 -37.24 14.40
CA SER A 46 -13.10 -37.55 15.83
C SER A 46 -14.40 -38.26 16.18
N LEU A 47 -14.33 -39.42 16.83
CA LEU A 47 -15.49 -40.16 17.32
C LEU A 47 -15.53 -40.11 18.85
N ASP A 48 -16.70 -39.76 19.40
CA ASP A 48 -16.93 -39.78 20.85
C ASP A 48 -16.94 -41.25 21.36
N PRO A 49 -16.07 -41.60 22.32
CA PRO A 49 -15.95 -42.97 22.83
C PRO A 49 -17.18 -43.48 23.62
N THR A 50 -18.15 -42.62 23.94
CA THR A 50 -19.35 -43.00 24.71
C THR A 50 -20.49 -43.62 23.89
N LEU A 51 -20.44 -43.49 22.56
CA LEU A 51 -21.41 -44.10 21.63
C LEU A 51 -21.06 -45.58 21.36
N CYS A 52 -21.42 -46.44 22.31
CA CYS A 52 -21.23 -47.88 22.23
C CYS A 52 -22.60 -48.58 22.15
N LYS A 53 -23.18 -48.65 20.95
CA LYS A 53 -24.24 -49.59 20.53
C LYS A 53 -24.38 -49.53 19.01
N ASP A 54 -24.75 -50.65 18.40
CA ASP A 54 -24.76 -50.94 16.96
C ASP A 54 -25.54 -49.91 16.11
N GLU A 55 -24.95 -48.74 15.87
CA GLU A 55 -25.45 -47.75 14.92
C GLU A 55 -24.69 -47.86 13.60
N THR A 56 -25.45 -47.89 12.51
CA THR A 56 -24.91 -47.85 11.15
C THR A 56 -24.48 -46.41 10.90
N PHE A 57 -23.18 -46.11 10.99
CA PHE A 57 -22.68 -44.76 10.72
C PHE A 57 -22.76 -44.48 9.22
N SER A 58 -23.60 -43.52 8.80
CA SER A 58 -23.45 -42.89 7.49
C SER A 58 -22.18 -42.03 7.54
N ILE A 59 -21.09 -42.52 6.93
CA ILE A 59 -19.80 -41.83 6.91
C ILE A 59 -19.80 -40.68 5.88
N MET A 60 -20.75 -40.67 4.94
CA MET A 60 -20.85 -39.60 3.95
C MET A 60 -22.02 -38.69 4.28
N ASP A 61 -21.69 -37.49 4.75
CA ASP A 61 -22.52 -36.32 4.49
C ASP A 61 -22.57 -36.14 2.96
N SER A 62 -23.74 -35.79 2.40
CA SER A 62 -23.90 -35.57 0.95
C SER A 62 -22.85 -34.61 0.40
N ASP A 63 -22.45 -33.66 1.23
CA ASP A 63 -21.52 -32.58 0.91
C ASP A 63 -20.07 -33.09 0.83
N ALA A 64 -19.69 -34.08 1.65
CA ALA A 64 -18.36 -34.70 1.58
C ALA A 64 -18.23 -35.59 0.34
N ALA A 65 -19.29 -36.34 -0.01
CA ALA A 65 -19.32 -37.11 -1.25
C ALA A 65 -19.30 -36.19 -2.49
N ALA A 66 -20.07 -35.09 -2.47
CA ALA A 66 -20.07 -34.07 -3.52
C ALA A 66 -18.70 -33.39 -3.65
N ALA A 67 -18.04 -33.06 -2.53
CA ALA A 67 -16.68 -32.51 -2.54
C ALA A 67 -15.65 -33.48 -3.11
N VAL A 68 -15.78 -34.79 -2.83
CA VAL A 68 -14.89 -35.82 -3.38
C VAL A 68 -15.14 -36.03 -4.88
N VAL A 69 -16.39 -36.04 -5.34
CA VAL A 69 -16.74 -36.08 -6.77
C VAL A 69 -16.21 -34.83 -7.48
N ALA A 70 -16.43 -33.64 -6.91
CA ALA A 70 -15.92 -32.39 -7.46
C ALA A 70 -14.39 -32.33 -7.49
N TYR A 71 -13.71 -32.89 -6.48
CA TYR A 71 -12.25 -33.02 -6.44
C TYR A 71 -11.74 -34.03 -7.49
N ALA A 72 -12.41 -35.17 -7.64
CA ALA A 72 -12.08 -36.18 -8.65
C ALA A 72 -12.38 -35.71 -10.08
N GLN A 73 -13.29 -34.73 -10.25
CA GLN A 73 -13.63 -34.09 -11.53
C GLN A 73 -12.77 -32.87 -11.86
N LYS A 74 -11.77 -32.50 -11.05
CA LYS A 74 -10.85 -31.42 -11.39
C LYS A 74 -10.03 -31.85 -12.61
N LYS A 75 -10.43 -31.37 -13.79
CA LYS A 75 -9.79 -31.64 -15.09
C LYS A 75 -8.48 -30.86 -15.31
N GLN A 76 -8.05 -30.07 -14.32
CA GLN A 76 -6.88 -29.21 -14.44
C GLN A 76 -6.01 -29.30 -13.20
N SER A 77 -4.69 -29.20 -13.40
CA SER A 77 -3.69 -29.19 -12.34
C SER A 77 -2.70 -28.04 -12.49
N LEU A 78 -2.14 -27.60 -11.36
CA LEU A 78 -1.04 -26.64 -11.33
C LEU A 78 0.30 -27.34 -11.51
N ARG A 79 1.10 -26.83 -12.45
CA ARG A 79 2.47 -27.28 -12.69
C ARG A 79 3.45 -26.13 -12.46
N PRO A 80 4.41 -26.23 -11.52
CA PRO A 80 5.41 -25.20 -11.29
C PRO A 80 6.19 -24.85 -12.56
N LEU A 81 6.54 -23.58 -12.71
CA LEU A 81 7.38 -23.02 -13.76
C LEU A 81 8.54 -22.25 -13.13
N THR A 82 9.57 -21.98 -13.93
CA THR A 82 10.62 -21.02 -13.58
C THR A 82 10.83 -20.04 -14.73
N PHE A 83 11.06 -18.77 -14.40
CA PHE A 83 11.28 -17.74 -15.42
C PHE A 83 12.42 -18.10 -16.37
N GLU A 84 13.55 -18.57 -15.84
CA GLU A 84 14.80 -18.82 -16.54
C GLU A 84 14.68 -19.96 -17.57
N VAL A 85 13.91 -21.01 -17.25
CA VAL A 85 13.77 -22.20 -18.09
C VAL A 85 12.57 -22.10 -19.02
N ASP A 86 11.42 -21.70 -18.49
CA ASP A 86 10.14 -21.84 -19.19
C ASP A 86 9.75 -20.57 -19.97
N ILE A 87 10.27 -19.39 -19.60
CA ILE A 87 9.72 -18.10 -20.05
C ILE A 87 10.77 -17.24 -20.78
N LYS A 88 11.92 -16.96 -20.14
CA LYS A 88 12.94 -15.99 -20.57
C LYS A 88 13.42 -16.16 -22.02
N ASN A 89 13.49 -17.39 -22.51
CA ASN A 89 13.96 -17.67 -23.86
C ASN A 89 12.91 -17.38 -24.95
N TYR A 90 11.63 -17.29 -24.58
CA TYR A 90 10.51 -17.19 -25.53
C TYR A 90 9.72 -15.88 -25.41
N LEU A 91 9.87 -15.14 -24.32
CA LEU A 91 9.31 -13.80 -24.11
C LEU A 91 10.45 -12.77 -24.12
N ASP A 92 10.25 -11.61 -24.75
CA ASP A 92 11.22 -10.51 -24.74
C ASP A 92 10.99 -9.54 -23.57
N SER A 93 10.75 -10.05 -22.37
CA SER A 93 10.59 -9.22 -21.15
C SER A 93 11.55 -9.73 -20.08
N ASP A 94 12.23 -8.84 -19.39
CA ASP A 94 13.18 -9.16 -18.33
C ASP A 94 12.92 -8.32 -17.07
N ARG A 95 13.58 -8.66 -15.97
CA ARG A 95 13.55 -7.87 -14.74
C ARG A 95 14.17 -6.49 -15.00
N PRO A 96 13.65 -5.39 -14.42
CA PRO A 96 12.58 -5.33 -13.40
C PRO A 96 11.14 -5.41 -13.96
N TYR A 97 10.92 -5.23 -15.27
CA TYR A 97 9.57 -5.30 -15.84
C TYR A 97 8.85 -6.63 -15.54
N TYR A 98 9.57 -7.74 -15.62
CA TYR A 98 9.10 -9.06 -15.19
C TYR A 98 9.16 -9.19 -13.66
N ALA A 99 8.16 -8.64 -12.96
CA ALA A 99 8.04 -8.71 -11.49
C ALA A 99 7.06 -9.80 -11.05
N LEU A 100 7.13 -10.98 -11.68
CA LEU A 100 6.33 -12.15 -11.31
C LEU A 100 7.20 -13.15 -10.55
N GLU A 101 6.59 -13.88 -9.63
CA GLU A 101 7.19 -14.93 -8.81
C GLU A 101 6.20 -16.08 -8.59
N ASN A 102 6.70 -17.22 -8.10
CA ASN A 102 5.87 -18.38 -7.75
C ASN A 102 5.01 -18.87 -8.93
N GLU A 103 5.56 -18.93 -10.13
CA GLU A 103 4.78 -19.18 -11.34
C GLU A 103 4.35 -20.66 -11.47
N HIS A 104 3.08 -20.87 -11.81
CA HIS A 104 2.51 -22.19 -12.03
C HIS A 104 1.61 -22.18 -13.27
N ALA A 105 1.89 -23.04 -14.26
CA ALA A 105 1.01 -23.30 -15.38
C ALA A 105 -0.27 -23.99 -14.92
N ILE A 106 -1.40 -23.62 -15.52
CA ILE A 106 -2.67 -24.35 -15.40
C ILE A 106 -2.75 -25.32 -16.59
N VAL A 107 -2.60 -26.60 -16.31
CA VAL A 107 -2.55 -27.67 -17.31
C VAL A 107 -3.90 -28.38 -17.31
N ASP A 108 -4.44 -28.63 -18.50
CA ASP A 108 -5.57 -29.54 -18.69
C ASP A 108 -5.08 -30.98 -18.64
N ASP A 109 -5.60 -31.78 -17.71
CA ASP A 109 -5.08 -33.12 -17.40
C ASP A 109 -5.45 -34.16 -18.47
N GLU A 110 -6.49 -33.91 -19.26
CA GLU A 110 -6.92 -34.80 -20.35
C GLU A 110 -6.06 -34.60 -21.60
N THR A 111 -5.81 -33.34 -21.96
CA THR A 111 -5.12 -32.96 -23.20
C THR A 111 -3.63 -32.67 -23.02
N GLY A 112 -3.20 -32.39 -21.79
CA GLY A 112 -1.86 -31.90 -21.46
C GLY A 112 -1.61 -30.46 -21.91
N GLU A 113 -2.62 -29.75 -22.41
CA GLU A 113 -2.48 -28.39 -22.89
C GLU A 113 -2.43 -27.38 -21.73
N ILE A 114 -1.56 -26.38 -21.84
CA ILE A 114 -1.56 -25.25 -20.90
C ILE A 114 -2.67 -24.28 -21.31
N THR A 115 -3.53 -23.91 -20.37
CA THR A 115 -4.67 -23.01 -20.60
C THR A 115 -4.47 -21.62 -19.98
N GLY A 116 -3.56 -21.50 -19.03
CA GLY A 116 -3.24 -20.26 -18.34
C GLY A 116 -2.11 -20.48 -17.33
N PHE A 117 -1.95 -19.54 -16.42
CA PHE A 117 -1.03 -19.67 -15.31
C PHE A 117 -1.48 -18.81 -14.12
N VAL A 118 -0.93 -19.12 -12.95
CA VAL A 118 -1.09 -18.38 -11.70
C VAL A 118 0.29 -18.04 -11.14
N CYS A 119 0.43 -16.88 -10.52
CA CYS A 119 1.68 -16.39 -9.93
C CYS A 119 1.40 -15.38 -8.81
N THR A 120 2.43 -15.02 -8.06
CA THR A 120 2.43 -13.85 -7.18
C THR A 120 3.18 -12.70 -7.86
N GLY A 121 2.75 -11.46 -7.65
CA GLY A 121 3.42 -10.27 -8.18
C GLY A 121 4.23 -9.54 -7.11
N LYS A 122 5.30 -8.85 -7.52
CA LYS A 122 5.94 -7.81 -6.72
C LYS A 122 5.51 -6.44 -7.22
N VAL A 123 5.06 -5.61 -6.29
CA VAL A 123 4.77 -4.20 -6.53
C VAL A 123 6.10 -3.47 -6.58
N GLU A 124 6.50 -3.03 -7.77
CA GLU A 124 7.81 -2.41 -7.97
C GLU A 124 7.68 -0.92 -8.24
N ILE A 125 6.69 -0.47 -9.03
CA ILE A 125 6.39 0.97 -9.18
C ILE A 125 6.27 1.56 -7.77
N PRO A 126 6.98 2.67 -7.43
CA PRO A 126 7.12 3.08 -6.05
C PRO A 126 5.75 3.22 -5.40
N ALA A 127 5.45 2.28 -4.50
CA ALA A 127 4.45 2.47 -3.48
C ALA A 127 4.94 3.64 -2.62
N GLY A 128 4.18 4.72 -2.60
CA GLY A 128 4.64 5.99 -2.02
C GLY A 128 3.98 7.22 -2.62
N ARG A 129 2.90 7.03 -3.37
CA ARG A 129 2.10 8.13 -3.89
C ARG A 129 0.63 8.06 -3.44
N GLU A 130 0.08 6.89 -3.08
CA GLU A 130 -1.22 6.65 -2.39
C GLU A 130 -1.09 5.46 -1.44
N SER A 131 -1.92 5.54 -0.43
CA SER A 131 -2.30 4.59 0.60
C SER A 131 -3.00 3.34 0.05
N PHE A 132 -2.59 2.18 0.57
CA PHE A 132 -3.22 0.86 0.49
C PHE A 132 -3.46 0.28 -0.93
N GLY A 133 -2.86 -0.88 -1.22
CA GLY A 133 -3.22 -1.69 -2.39
C GLY A 133 -2.27 -1.67 -3.59
N VAL A 134 -2.75 -2.19 -4.73
CA VAL A 134 -2.01 -2.26 -6.01
C VAL A 134 -2.54 -1.16 -6.95
N PRO A 135 -1.71 -0.19 -7.37
CA PRO A 135 -2.13 0.90 -8.25
C PRO A 135 -2.69 0.42 -9.59
N PHE A 136 -3.58 1.20 -10.20
CA PHE A 136 -4.15 0.87 -11.52
C PHE A 136 -3.07 0.66 -12.60
N ALA A 137 -2.07 1.54 -12.66
CA ALA A 137 -0.94 1.41 -13.59
C ALA A 137 -0.13 0.12 -13.32
N GLU A 138 0.02 -0.27 -12.06
CA GLU A 138 0.71 -1.49 -11.66
C GLU A 138 -0.08 -2.74 -12.04
N CYS A 139 -1.40 -2.72 -11.84
CA CYS A 139 -2.30 -3.75 -12.35
C CYS A 139 -2.15 -3.93 -13.87
N LEU A 140 -2.06 -2.83 -14.64
CA LEU A 140 -1.86 -2.89 -16.09
C LEU A 140 -0.47 -3.43 -16.47
N ARG A 141 0.57 -3.10 -15.69
CA ARG A 141 1.92 -3.65 -15.88
C ARG A 141 1.89 -5.18 -15.74
N HIS A 142 1.33 -5.66 -14.63
CA HIS A 142 1.16 -7.10 -14.39
C HIS A 142 0.27 -7.75 -15.45
N ALA A 143 -0.81 -7.10 -15.88
CA ALA A 143 -1.65 -7.61 -16.96
C ALA A 143 -0.85 -7.80 -18.25
N GLY A 144 -0.06 -6.80 -18.66
CA GLY A 144 0.78 -6.87 -19.84
C GLY A 144 1.79 -8.03 -19.81
N VAL A 145 2.50 -8.22 -18.69
CA VAL A 145 3.48 -9.30 -18.53
C VAL A 145 2.79 -10.66 -18.43
N ALA A 146 1.85 -10.81 -17.49
CA ALA A 146 1.19 -12.07 -17.20
C ALA A 146 0.38 -12.57 -18.39
N GLY A 147 -0.39 -11.72 -19.08
CA GLY A 147 -1.10 -12.17 -20.27
C GLY A 147 -0.18 -12.54 -21.42
N SER A 148 0.98 -11.89 -21.55
CA SER A 148 2.02 -12.32 -22.50
C SER A 148 2.53 -13.73 -22.16
N VAL A 149 2.73 -14.04 -20.88
CA VAL A 149 3.10 -15.39 -20.42
C VAL A 149 1.97 -16.39 -20.69
N ALA A 150 0.72 -16.05 -20.40
CA ALA A 150 -0.43 -16.93 -20.66
C ALA A 150 -0.56 -17.28 -22.16
N ALA A 151 -0.42 -16.28 -23.04
CA ALA A 151 -0.43 -16.46 -24.48
C ALA A 151 0.81 -17.21 -24.99
N LEU A 152 1.98 -17.00 -24.38
CA LEU A 152 3.20 -17.75 -24.65
C LEU A 152 3.05 -19.23 -24.34
N LEU A 153 2.55 -19.56 -23.14
CA LEU A 153 2.42 -20.94 -22.71
C LEU A 153 1.40 -21.72 -23.56
N ARG A 154 0.34 -21.03 -24.02
CA ARG A 154 -0.67 -21.57 -24.96
C ARG A 154 -0.12 -21.75 -26.38
N ASN A 155 0.91 -20.99 -26.76
CA ASN A 155 1.47 -21.05 -28.11
C ASN A 155 2.21 -22.38 -28.35
N PRO A 156 1.77 -23.22 -29.32
CA PRO A 156 2.46 -24.47 -29.64
C PRO A 156 3.83 -24.22 -30.27
N ARG A 157 4.09 -23.01 -30.79
CA ARG A 157 5.38 -22.64 -31.35
C ARG A 157 6.31 -22.14 -30.25
N LYS A 158 7.23 -23.01 -29.83
CA LYS A 158 8.33 -22.68 -28.90
C LYS A 158 9.42 -21.83 -29.58
N LYS A 159 9.05 -20.62 -29.98
CA LYS A 159 9.94 -19.58 -30.53
C LYS A 159 9.59 -18.24 -29.91
N ARG A 160 10.49 -17.27 -29.98
CA ARG A 160 10.25 -15.92 -29.48
C ARG A 160 9.12 -15.23 -30.26
N HIS A 161 8.14 -14.72 -29.52
CA HIS A 161 7.04 -13.92 -30.04
C HIS A 161 6.80 -12.71 -29.12
N PHE A 162 6.20 -11.68 -29.68
CA PHE A 162 5.73 -10.49 -28.98
C PHE A 162 4.21 -10.54 -28.89
N TYR A 163 3.68 -10.07 -27.76
CA TYR A 163 2.26 -10.14 -27.42
C TYR A 163 1.63 -8.77 -27.12
N PRO A 164 1.86 -7.73 -27.95
CA PRO A 164 1.32 -6.40 -27.67
C PRO A 164 -0.20 -6.43 -27.67
N ALA A 165 -0.80 -5.77 -26.68
CA ALA A 165 -2.24 -5.60 -26.61
C ALA A 165 -2.73 -4.76 -27.80
N SER A 166 -3.84 -5.18 -28.39
CA SER A 166 -4.57 -4.50 -29.46
C SER A 166 -5.77 -3.71 -28.94
N GLN A 167 -6.36 -4.21 -27.85
CA GLN A 167 -7.41 -3.55 -27.08
C GLN A 167 -7.48 -4.20 -25.70
N TYR A 168 -7.93 -3.43 -24.70
CA TYR A 168 -8.23 -3.98 -23.39
C TYR A 168 -9.34 -3.20 -22.68
N ASP A 169 -10.09 -3.94 -21.88
CA ASP A 169 -11.13 -3.45 -20.98
C ASP A 169 -10.76 -3.83 -19.54
N VAL A 170 -10.86 -2.87 -18.63
CA VAL A 170 -10.65 -3.07 -17.20
C VAL A 170 -11.94 -2.73 -16.46
N ASP A 171 -12.37 -3.65 -15.61
CA ASP A 171 -13.47 -3.45 -14.68
C ASP A 171 -13.02 -3.82 -13.26
N VAL A 172 -13.44 -3.01 -12.29
CA VAL A 172 -13.15 -3.24 -10.87
C VAL A 172 -14.28 -4.05 -10.24
N HIS A 173 -13.96 -5.20 -9.64
CA HIS A 173 -14.95 -6.00 -8.93
C HIS A 173 -14.86 -5.73 -7.43
N PRO A 174 -15.99 -5.37 -6.76
CA PRO A 174 -15.98 -4.97 -5.35
C PRO A 174 -15.78 -6.14 -4.37
N TYR A 175 -15.60 -7.38 -4.83
CA TYR A 175 -15.52 -8.56 -3.98
C TYR A 175 -14.19 -9.29 -4.19
N LYS A 176 -13.38 -9.34 -3.13
CA LYS A 176 -12.19 -10.20 -2.98
C LYS A 176 -12.60 -11.68 -3.07
N GLY A 177 -11.65 -12.54 -3.49
CA GLY A 177 -11.82 -14.00 -3.54
C GLY A 177 -12.16 -14.54 -4.94
N LYS A 178 -12.11 -13.70 -5.98
CA LYS A 178 -12.36 -14.14 -7.35
C LYS A 178 -11.25 -15.01 -7.90
N VAL A 179 -10.00 -14.79 -7.48
CA VAL A 179 -8.90 -15.68 -7.86
C VAL A 179 -9.02 -17.00 -7.09
N MET A 180 -9.44 -16.96 -5.82
CA MET A 180 -9.72 -18.15 -5.00
C MET A 180 -10.78 -19.02 -5.66
N GLU A 181 -11.88 -18.41 -6.09
CA GLU A 181 -12.98 -19.07 -6.78
C GLU A 181 -12.50 -19.81 -8.03
N LYS A 182 -11.60 -19.20 -8.83
CA LYS A 182 -11.01 -19.83 -10.02
C LYS A 182 -10.07 -20.99 -9.67
N LEU A 183 -9.26 -20.84 -8.62
CA LEU A 183 -8.31 -21.88 -8.20
C LEU A 183 -8.98 -23.05 -7.46
N ALA A 184 -10.13 -22.84 -6.82
CA ALA A 184 -10.87 -23.91 -6.13
C ALA A 184 -11.18 -25.10 -7.06
N GLY A 185 -11.39 -24.84 -8.35
CA GLY A 185 -11.61 -25.86 -9.39
C GLY A 185 -10.35 -26.53 -9.94
N ILE A 186 -9.14 -26.17 -9.48
CA ILE A 186 -7.86 -26.63 -10.03
C ILE A 186 -7.09 -27.42 -8.97
N SER A 187 -6.56 -28.58 -9.34
CA SER A 187 -5.73 -29.40 -8.47
C SER A 187 -4.44 -28.66 -8.11
N GLY A 188 -4.13 -28.54 -6.82
CA GLY A 188 -3.02 -27.73 -6.30
C GLY A 188 -3.35 -26.26 -6.00
N GLY A 189 -4.54 -25.77 -6.33
CA GLY A 189 -4.96 -24.38 -6.09
C GLY A 189 -4.91 -23.97 -4.61
N ASP A 190 -5.46 -24.78 -3.71
CA ASP A 190 -5.44 -24.51 -2.26
C ASP A 190 -4.01 -24.51 -1.69
N GLN A 191 -3.14 -25.36 -2.25
CA GLN A 191 -1.74 -25.42 -1.84
C GLN A 191 -1.00 -24.15 -2.29
N PHE A 192 -1.24 -23.71 -3.52
CA PHE A 192 -0.69 -22.45 -4.04
C PHE A 192 -1.06 -21.27 -3.14
N TYR A 193 -2.33 -21.15 -2.74
CA TYR A 193 -2.78 -20.08 -1.85
C TYR A 193 -2.05 -20.05 -0.50
N ARG A 194 -1.68 -21.20 0.05
CA ARG A 194 -0.90 -21.29 1.31
C ARG A 194 0.55 -20.88 1.15
N THR A 195 1.04 -20.71 -0.07
CA THR A 195 2.43 -20.27 -0.35
C THR A 195 2.58 -18.76 -0.47
N ILE A 196 1.46 -18.01 -0.53
CA ILE A 196 1.47 -16.55 -0.63
C ILE A 196 2.12 -15.97 0.64
N LYS A 197 2.99 -14.99 0.45
CA LYS A 197 3.75 -14.34 1.52
C LYS A 197 3.29 -12.89 1.65
N GLY A 198 2.98 -12.46 2.88
CA GLY A 198 2.59 -11.08 3.16
C GLY A 198 1.38 -10.65 2.32
N ASN A 199 1.45 -9.44 1.76
CA ASN A 199 0.38 -8.82 0.97
C ASN A 199 0.71 -8.81 -0.53
N ASP A 200 1.56 -9.73 -1.00
CA ASP A 200 1.86 -9.85 -2.43
C ASP A 200 0.57 -10.14 -3.23
N PRO A 201 0.28 -9.40 -4.30
CA PRO A 201 -0.92 -9.65 -5.11
C PRO A 201 -0.87 -11.02 -5.78
N VAL A 202 -2.03 -11.65 -5.84
CA VAL A 202 -2.23 -12.93 -6.52
C VAL A 202 -2.74 -12.68 -7.92
N ILE A 203 -2.04 -13.22 -8.91
CA ILE A 203 -2.34 -13.02 -10.32
C ILE A 203 -2.77 -14.33 -10.94
N PHE A 204 -3.91 -14.30 -11.62
CA PHE A 204 -4.42 -15.39 -12.45
C PHE A 204 -4.61 -14.88 -13.87
N ALA A 205 -3.98 -15.53 -14.85
CA ALA A 205 -4.15 -15.17 -16.25
C ALA A 205 -4.44 -16.41 -17.09
N ARG A 206 -5.50 -16.34 -17.90
CA ARG A 206 -5.97 -17.43 -18.75
C ARG A 206 -6.10 -16.97 -20.19
N CYS A 207 -5.53 -17.75 -21.11
CA CYS A 207 -5.75 -17.56 -22.54
C CYS A 207 -7.08 -18.21 -22.91
N ILE A 208 -8.16 -17.42 -22.99
CA ILE A 208 -9.52 -17.91 -23.21
C ILE A 208 -9.84 -18.16 -24.69
N ASP A 209 -9.12 -17.49 -25.60
CA ASP A 209 -9.14 -17.79 -27.03
C ASP A 209 -7.73 -17.66 -27.61
N PHE A 210 -7.39 -18.49 -28.59
CA PHE A 210 -6.05 -18.51 -29.18
C PHE A 210 -6.10 -18.90 -30.66
N SER A 211 -5.42 -18.10 -31.48
CA SER A 211 -5.26 -18.34 -32.91
C SER A 211 -3.79 -18.16 -33.34
N LYS A 212 -3.51 -18.26 -34.64
CA LYS A 212 -2.16 -18.01 -35.17
C LYS A 212 -1.71 -16.54 -35.08
N LYS A 213 -2.63 -15.60 -34.89
CA LYS A 213 -2.37 -14.15 -34.96
C LYS A 213 -2.82 -13.36 -33.74
N MET A 214 -3.71 -13.94 -32.94
CA MET A 214 -4.37 -13.27 -31.81
C MET A 214 -4.49 -14.24 -30.64
N ALA A 215 -4.36 -13.71 -29.43
CA ALA A 215 -4.73 -14.38 -28.19
C ALA A 215 -5.66 -13.46 -27.40
N LYS A 216 -6.72 -14.02 -26.82
CA LYS A 216 -7.59 -13.31 -25.88
C LYS A 216 -7.30 -13.78 -24.47
N ILE A 217 -7.06 -12.84 -23.56
CA ILE A 217 -6.63 -13.10 -22.20
C ILE A 217 -7.70 -12.58 -21.22
N GLU A 218 -8.08 -13.42 -20.26
CA GLU A 218 -8.71 -13.00 -19.01
C GLU A 218 -7.64 -12.95 -17.94
N PHE A 219 -7.43 -11.76 -17.37
CA PHE A 219 -6.50 -11.50 -16.29
C PHE A 219 -7.26 -11.05 -15.04
N LEU A 220 -6.86 -11.59 -13.89
CA LEU A 220 -7.34 -11.22 -12.58
C LEU A 220 -6.13 -10.92 -11.69
N LEU A 221 -6.20 -9.81 -10.96
CA LEU A 221 -5.25 -9.47 -9.91
C LEU A 221 -6.03 -9.23 -8.62
N GLU A 222 -5.73 -10.02 -7.61
CA GLU A 222 -6.36 -9.97 -6.29
C GLU A 222 -5.36 -9.47 -5.25
N ASN A 223 -5.77 -8.47 -4.48
CA ASN A 223 -5.02 -7.91 -3.36
C ASN A 223 -5.92 -7.84 -2.12
N ASP A 224 -5.52 -7.04 -1.12
CA ASP A 224 -6.32 -6.90 0.09
C ASP A 224 -7.65 -6.17 -0.09
N ASP A 225 -7.70 -5.21 -1.01
CA ASP A 225 -8.83 -4.30 -1.21
C ASP A 225 -9.88 -4.88 -2.16
N GLY A 226 -9.47 -5.70 -3.12
CA GLY A 226 -10.43 -6.32 -4.05
C GLY A 226 -9.80 -7.12 -5.17
N THR A 227 -10.54 -7.25 -6.27
CA THR A 227 -10.06 -7.94 -7.47
C THR A 227 -10.25 -7.10 -8.72
N TRP A 228 -9.13 -6.84 -9.40
CA TRP A 228 -9.10 -6.23 -10.72
C TRP A 228 -9.30 -7.30 -11.78
N ARG A 229 -10.14 -6.99 -12.77
CA ARG A 229 -10.32 -7.85 -13.95
C ARG A 229 -9.98 -7.08 -15.21
N VAL A 230 -9.07 -7.63 -15.99
CA VAL A 230 -8.69 -7.10 -17.31
C VAL A 230 -8.97 -8.16 -18.37
N ILE A 231 -9.73 -7.81 -19.39
CA ILE A 231 -9.88 -8.64 -20.59
C ILE A 231 -9.20 -7.93 -21.74
N PHE A 232 -8.35 -8.64 -22.47
CA PHE A 232 -7.64 -8.01 -23.58
C PHE A 232 -7.30 -8.98 -24.70
N ASP A 233 -7.17 -8.41 -25.89
CA ASP A 233 -6.72 -9.12 -27.08
C ASP A 233 -5.28 -8.71 -27.40
N SER A 234 -4.38 -9.68 -27.50
CA SER A 234 -2.99 -9.48 -27.90
C SER A 234 -2.74 -10.00 -29.31
N HIS A 235 -2.03 -9.21 -30.12
CA HIS A 235 -1.44 -9.71 -31.35
C HIS A 235 -0.32 -10.70 -31.04
N ILE A 236 -0.19 -11.76 -31.85
CA ILE A 236 0.92 -12.71 -31.76
C ILE A 236 1.88 -12.42 -32.91
N VAL A 237 2.99 -11.77 -32.59
CA VAL A 237 3.94 -11.28 -33.58
C VAL A 237 5.26 -12.05 -33.48
N PRO A 238 5.64 -12.85 -34.50
CA PRO A 238 6.95 -13.51 -34.51
C PRO A 238 8.08 -12.48 -34.49
N GLU A 239 9.18 -12.78 -33.80
CA GLU A 239 10.33 -11.89 -33.63
C GLU A 239 10.82 -11.25 -34.95
N LEU A 240 11.01 -12.05 -36.01
CA LEU A 240 11.46 -11.54 -37.31
C LEU A 240 10.50 -10.54 -37.96
N LEU A 241 9.20 -10.64 -37.69
CA LEU A 241 8.23 -9.68 -38.19
C LEU A 241 8.23 -8.43 -37.30
N PHE A 242 8.32 -8.61 -35.98
CA PHE A 242 8.42 -7.51 -35.03
C PHE A 242 9.64 -6.62 -35.35
N GLN A 243 10.82 -7.21 -35.55
CA GLN A 243 12.05 -6.48 -35.92
C GLN A 243 11.96 -5.76 -37.27
N LYS A 244 11.11 -6.22 -38.19
CA LYS A 244 10.86 -5.51 -39.47
C LYS A 244 9.94 -4.31 -39.28
N MET A 245 8.96 -4.41 -38.39
CA MET A 245 8.05 -3.32 -38.04
C MET A 245 8.73 -2.28 -37.16
N TYR A 246 9.57 -2.74 -36.24
CA TYR A 246 10.27 -1.98 -35.23
C TYR A 246 11.74 -2.42 -35.23
N PRO A 247 12.60 -1.79 -36.06
CA PRO A 247 14.01 -2.11 -36.11
C PRO A 247 14.68 -2.00 -34.74
N PRO A 248 15.63 -2.89 -34.40
CA PRO A 248 16.38 -2.80 -33.16
C PRO A 248 17.00 -1.41 -32.97
N HIS A 249 16.98 -0.92 -31.73
CA HIS A 249 17.58 0.36 -31.40
C HIS A 249 19.11 0.27 -31.57
N PRO A 250 19.77 1.26 -32.22
CA PRO A 250 21.20 1.19 -32.52
C PRO A 250 22.08 1.18 -31.26
N VAL A 251 21.56 1.70 -30.15
CA VAL A 251 22.17 1.65 -28.82
C VAL A 251 21.27 0.78 -27.96
N LEU A 252 21.74 -0.40 -27.55
CA LEU A 252 21.05 -1.16 -26.52
C LEU A 252 21.07 -0.34 -25.23
N PRO A 253 20.00 -0.38 -24.39
CA PRO A 253 20.06 0.20 -23.07
C PRO A 253 21.32 -0.32 -22.37
N GLU A 254 22.01 0.54 -21.64
CA GLU A 254 22.91 0.04 -20.61
C GLU A 254 22.14 -1.02 -19.81
N SER A 255 22.77 -2.18 -19.56
CA SER A 255 22.12 -3.22 -18.77
C SER A 255 21.59 -2.53 -17.52
N VAL A 256 20.27 -2.55 -17.32
CA VAL A 256 19.68 -2.02 -16.09
C VAL A 256 20.36 -2.82 -14.99
N ASP A 257 21.34 -2.22 -14.33
CA ASP A 257 22.05 -2.86 -13.24
C ASP A 257 20.95 -3.26 -12.24
N PRO A 258 20.87 -4.52 -11.79
CA PRO A 258 19.95 -4.91 -10.72
C PRO A 258 20.10 -4.04 -9.45
N LYS A 259 21.19 -3.26 -9.33
CA LYS A 259 21.44 -2.26 -8.28
C LYS A 259 21.03 -0.83 -8.63
N GLY A 260 20.57 -0.55 -9.85
CA GLY A 260 20.36 0.78 -10.43
C GLY A 260 19.05 1.50 -10.06
N GLY A 261 18.29 0.97 -9.11
CA GLY A 261 16.97 1.51 -8.74
C GLY A 261 15.85 1.13 -9.71
N ASN A 262 14.61 1.44 -9.34
CA ASN A 262 13.43 1.14 -10.16
C ASN A 262 13.31 2.13 -11.34
N PRO A 263 13.33 1.68 -12.61
CA PRO A 263 13.21 2.55 -13.79
C PRO A 263 11.83 3.19 -13.94
N TYR A 264 10.85 2.72 -13.18
CA TYR A 264 9.45 3.15 -13.27
C TYR A 264 9.06 4.17 -12.20
N GLY A 265 10.04 4.72 -11.48
CA GLY A 265 9.77 5.66 -10.39
C GLY A 265 9.54 7.10 -10.80
N GLU A 266 10.23 7.61 -11.83
CA GLU A 266 10.19 9.04 -12.19
C GLU A 266 10.47 9.29 -13.68
N LEU A 267 9.42 9.44 -14.50
CA LEU A 267 9.55 9.95 -15.88
C LEU A 267 9.69 11.48 -15.95
N GLY A 268 9.77 12.16 -14.79
CA GLY A 268 9.66 13.62 -14.67
C GLY A 268 8.21 14.12 -14.50
N ALA A 269 8.05 15.44 -14.37
CA ALA A 269 6.75 16.08 -14.18
C ALA A 269 6.12 16.51 -15.52
N MET A 270 4.79 16.43 -15.60
CA MET A 270 4.04 17.04 -16.69
C MET A 270 4.25 18.56 -16.72
N SER A 271 4.34 19.12 -17.93
CA SER A 271 4.53 20.55 -18.18
C SER A 271 3.57 21.06 -19.25
N ASN A 272 3.55 22.38 -19.48
CA ASN A 272 2.69 23.02 -20.49
C ASN A 272 1.21 22.65 -20.35
N ILE A 273 0.73 22.60 -19.10
CA ILE A 273 -0.66 22.27 -18.81
C ILE A 273 -1.55 23.39 -19.37
N THR A 274 -2.43 23.03 -20.29
CA THR A 274 -3.42 23.95 -20.89
C THR A 274 -4.81 23.38 -20.72
N ARG A 275 -5.80 24.27 -20.72
CA ARG A 275 -7.20 23.95 -20.43
C ARG A 275 -8.12 24.71 -21.36
N VAL A 276 -9.08 24.00 -21.92
CA VAL A 276 -10.07 24.53 -22.85
C VAL A 276 -11.45 24.03 -22.43
N TRP A 277 -12.32 24.99 -22.10
CA TRP A 277 -13.73 24.74 -21.85
C TRP A 277 -14.49 24.85 -23.17
N ALA A 278 -15.32 23.84 -23.48
CA ALA A 278 -16.20 23.90 -24.65
C ALA A 278 -17.67 24.00 -24.24
N PHE A 279 -18.52 24.44 -25.19
CA PHE A 279 -19.99 24.45 -25.09
C PHE A 279 -20.53 24.92 -23.73
N ALA A 280 -20.32 26.19 -23.39
CA ALA A 280 -20.87 26.80 -22.17
C ALA A 280 -20.54 26.08 -20.83
N GLY A 281 -19.47 25.28 -20.78
CA GLY A 281 -19.04 24.58 -19.56
C GLY A 281 -19.39 23.10 -19.52
N GLU A 282 -19.98 22.53 -20.58
CA GLU A 282 -20.39 21.11 -20.64
C GLU A 282 -19.21 20.12 -20.63
N CYS A 283 -18.01 20.57 -21.04
CA CYS A 283 -16.82 19.74 -20.97
C CYS A 283 -15.54 20.56 -20.77
N LEU A 284 -14.59 19.97 -20.07
CA LEU A 284 -13.23 20.48 -19.93
C LEU A 284 -12.26 19.56 -20.70
N THR A 285 -11.41 20.15 -21.52
CA THR A 285 -10.25 19.46 -22.11
C THR A 285 -8.98 20.00 -21.49
N MET A 286 -8.18 19.13 -20.88
CA MET A 286 -6.85 19.44 -20.37
C MET A 286 -5.79 18.77 -21.23
N GLU A 287 -4.71 19.48 -21.54
CA GLU A 287 -3.56 18.95 -22.27
C GLU A 287 -2.29 19.19 -21.48
N ALA A 288 -1.36 18.24 -21.51
CA ALA A 288 -0.05 18.36 -20.92
C ALA A 288 1.03 17.68 -21.77
N THR A 289 2.29 17.99 -21.49
CA THR A 289 3.45 17.38 -22.15
C THR A 289 4.31 16.67 -21.12
N LEU A 290 4.59 15.40 -21.37
CA LEU A 290 5.65 14.65 -20.68
C LEU A 290 6.98 14.86 -21.40
N PRO A 291 8.09 14.91 -20.65
CA PRO A 291 9.42 15.07 -21.22
C PRO A 291 9.80 13.87 -22.11
N PRO A 292 10.84 14.02 -22.95
CA PRO A 292 11.35 12.92 -23.75
C PRO A 292 11.75 11.72 -22.92
N THR A 293 11.31 10.54 -23.35
CA THR A 293 11.64 9.27 -22.70
C THR A 293 13.06 8.83 -23.01
N LYS A 294 13.78 8.34 -22.00
CA LYS A 294 15.14 7.83 -22.10
C LYS A 294 15.15 6.31 -22.15
N SER A 295 16.27 5.74 -22.58
CA SER A 295 16.44 4.28 -22.61
C SER A 295 16.29 3.60 -21.23
N PHE A 296 16.59 4.31 -20.14
CA PHE A 296 16.44 3.80 -18.77
C PHE A 296 14.97 3.52 -18.41
N ASP A 297 14.06 4.40 -18.84
CA ASP A 297 12.62 4.34 -18.55
C ASP A 297 11.92 3.12 -19.20
N CYS A 298 12.59 2.46 -20.14
CA CYS A 298 12.14 1.28 -20.86
C CYS A 298 12.68 -0.04 -20.25
N GLY A 299 13.35 0.03 -19.11
CA GLY A 299 14.17 -1.05 -18.54
C GLY A 299 13.44 -2.38 -18.32
N GLY A 300 13.79 -3.41 -19.10
CA GLY A 300 13.20 -4.74 -19.00
C GLY A 300 11.94 -4.97 -19.86
N HIS A 301 11.40 -3.91 -20.49
CA HIS A 301 10.28 -4.02 -21.42
C HIS A 301 10.78 -4.01 -22.87
N PHE A 302 10.92 -5.22 -23.44
CA PHE A 302 11.61 -5.50 -24.71
C PHE A 302 13.12 -5.28 -24.63
N TYR A 303 13.89 -6.37 -24.56
CA TYR A 303 15.35 -6.29 -24.41
C TYR A 303 16.02 -5.78 -25.68
N ASN A 304 15.66 -6.33 -26.84
CA ASN A 304 16.30 -6.01 -28.13
C ASN A 304 15.67 -4.78 -28.81
N THR A 305 14.53 -4.31 -28.33
CA THR A 305 13.78 -3.19 -28.91
C THR A 305 13.03 -2.44 -27.79
N PRO A 306 13.77 -1.80 -26.87
CA PRO A 306 13.21 -1.20 -25.67
C PRO A 306 12.12 -0.21 -25.99
N THR A 307 11.01 -0.31 -25.27
CA THR A 307 9.87 0.61 -25.42
C THR A 307 9.33 1.02 -24.08
N LEU A 308 8.79 2.23 -24.00
CA LEU A 308 8.16 2.69 -22.77
C LEU A 308 6.94 1.81 -22.48
N PRO A 309 6.82 1.21 -21.29
CA PRO A 309 5.65 0.42 -20.97
C PRO A 309 4.39 1.26 -20.98
N HIS A 310 3.31 0.67 -21.47
CA HIS A 310 2.00 1.32 -21.52
C HIS A 310 1.51 1.76 -20.13
N SER A 311 1.76 0.96 -19.10
CA SER A 311 1.43 1.28 -17.71
C SER A 311 2.00 2.62 -17.24
N ILE A 312 3.22 2.98 -17.66
CA ILE A 312 3.87 4.24 -17.28
C ILE A 312 3.21 5.43 -17.97
N MET A 313 2.82 5.27 -19.23
CA MET A 313 2.06 6.31 -19.92
C MET A 313 0.65 6.48 -19.35
N VAL A 314 0.02 5.38 -18.92
CA VAL A 314 -1.29 5.43 -18.25
C VAL A 314 -1.19 6.11 -16.90
N PHE A 315 -0.15 5.84 -16.11
CA PHE A 315 0.09 6.49 -14.82
C PHE A 315 0.01 8.02 -14.94
N HIS A 316 0.81 8.62 -15.82
CA HIS A 316 0.79 10.06 -16.03
C HIS A 316 -0.50 10.58 -16.66
N ASN A 317 -1.16 9.79 -17.52
CA ASN A 317 -2.44 10.17 -18.09
C ASN A 317 -3.55 10.16 -17.04
N CYS A 318 -3.51 9.24 -16.09
CA CYS A 318 -4.37 9.24 -14.92
C CYS A 318 -4.15 10.50 -14.07
N ASP A 319 -2.90 10.92 -13.83
CA ASP A 319 -2.62 12.20 -13.15
C ASP A 319 -3.28 13.40 -13.87
N LEU A 320 -3.23 13.43 -15.20
CA LEU A 320 -3.83 14.51 -15.99
C LEU A 320 -5.36 14.47 -15.99
N ILE A 321 -5.94 13.28 -16.21
CA ILE A 321 -7.38 13.03 -16.08
C ILE A 321 -7.86 13.51 -14.73
N GLY A 322 -7.05 13.24 -13.72
CA GLY A 322 -7.33 13.64 -12.39
C GLY A 322 -7.46 15.13 -12.16
N GLN A 323 -6.41 15.87 -12.52
CA GLN A 323 -6.43 17.33 -12.49
C GLN A 323 -7.62 17.89 -13.29
N ALA A 324 -7.94 17.29 -14.44
CA ALA A 324 -9.09 17.67 -15.24
C ALA A 324 -10.42 17.39 -14.52
N LEU A 325 -10.58 16.25 -13.85
CA LEU A 325 -11.79 15.92 -13.09
C LEU A 325 -11.96 16.83 -11.87
N SER A 326 -10.88 17.12 -11.15
CA SER A 326 -10.86 18.03 -9.99
C SER A 326 -11.32 19.44 -10.41
N GLU A 327 -10.72 19.98 -11.47
CA GLU A 327 -11.07 21.29 -12.01
C GLU A 327 -12.50 21.30 -12.60
N PHE A 328 -12.92 20.24 -13.30
CA PHE A 328 -14.24 20.18 -13.92
C PHE A 328 -15.37 20.03 -12.90
N ALA A 329 -15.14 19.27 -11.83
CA ALA A 329 -16.13 19.06 -10.77
C ALA A 329 -16.15 20.19 -9.74
N ASP A 330 -15.17 21.10 -9.77
CA ASP A 330 -14.92 22.11 -8.73
C ASP A 330 -14.82 21.50 -7.32
N VAL A 331 -14.12 20.36 -7.25
CA VAL A 331 -13.92 19.61 -6.02
C VAL A 331 -12.44 19.34 -5.92
N ASP A 332 -11.83 19.72 -4.80
CA ASP A 332 -10.46 19.35 -4.48
C ASP A 332 -10.39 17.84 -4.22
N LEU A 333 -10.35 17.08 -5.31
CA LEU A 333 -9.98 15.68 -5.29
C LEU A 333 -8.50 15.69 -4.92
N PRO A 334 -8.11 15.17 -3.74
CA PRO A 334 -6.71 15.10 -3.38
C PRO A 334 -6.03 14.25 -4.46
N PHE A 335 -5.42 14.91 -5.45
CA PHE A 335 -4.65 14.24 -6.49
C PHE A 335 -3.31 13.88 -5.90
N LYS A 336 -3.38 12.92 -4.96
CA LYS A 336 -2.27 12.05 -4.68
C LYS A 336 -2.12 11.19 -5.96
N ARG A 337 -0.93 10.66 -6.18
CA ARG A 337 -0.50 10.19 -7.52
C ARG A 337 -0.87 8.69 -7.77
N SER A 338 -2.04 8.24 -7.32
CA SER A 338 -2.43 6.81 -7.22
C SER A 338 -3.88 6.51 -6.72
N ASP A 339 -4.81 7.47 -6.79
CA ASP A 339 -6.15 7.38 -6.18
C ASP A 339 -7.19 6.82 -7.13
N PHE A 340 -6.75 6.23 -8.25
CA PHE A 340 -7.65 5.47 -9.11
C PHE A 340 -7.92 4.07 -8.57
N GLY A 341 -8.04 3.94 -7.24
CA GLY A 341 -8.40 2.70 -6.57
C GLY A 341 -8.20 2.74 -5.05
N GLN A 342 -9.24 3.13 -4.31
CA GLN A 342 -10.17 2.20 -3.62
C GLN A 342 -10.71 2.72 -2.29
N ASP A 343 -10.25 3.85 -1.78
CA ASP A 343 -10.76 4.32 -0.51
C ASP A 343 -11.68 5.54 -0.65
N HIS A 344 -11.28 6.64 -1.29
CA HIS A 344 -11.92 7.95 -1.11
C HIS A 344 -11.97 8.78 -2.41
N GLY A 345 -13.01 9.61 -2.64
CA GLY A 345 -13.06 10.51 -3.82
C GLY A 345 -13.36 9.81 -5.15
N MET A 346 -12.55 10.03 -6.19
CA MET A 346 -12.87 9.60 -7.56
C MET A 346 -12.47 8.15 -7.83
N LYS A 347 -13.45 7.24 -7.94
CA LYS A 347 -13.22 5.81 -8.21
C LYS A 347 -13.38 5.49 -9.70
N ILE A 348 -12.44 4.74 -10.25
CA ILE A 348 -12.58 4.18 -11.60
C ILE A 348 -13.60 3.02 -11.59
N LEU A 349 -14.58 3.08 -12.48
CA LEU A 349 -15.58 2.03 -12.68
C LEU A 349 -15.19 1.11 -13.83
N SER A 350 -14.79 1.71 -14.95
CA SER A 350 -14.35 0.99 -16.13
C SER A 350 -13.32 1.80 -16.91
N TRP A 351 -12.47 1.09 -17.65
CA TRP A 351 -11.49 1.66 -18.54
C TRP A 351 -11.35 0.83 -19.81
N THR A 352 -11.58 1.46 -20.95
CA THR A 352 -11.35 0.86 -22.27
C THR A 352 -10.19 1.56 -22.94
N CYS A 353 -9.27 0.80 -23.54
CA CYS A 353 -8.12 1.34 -24.22
C CYS A 353 -7.85 0.65 -25.55
N LEU A 354 -7.43 1.46 -26.52
CA LEU A 354 -7.02 1.06 -27.86
C LEU A 354 -5.57 1.52 -28.09
N PRO A 355 -4.57 0.65 -27.81
CA PRO A 355 -3.19 0.87 -28.22
C PRO A 355 -3.07 0.89 -29.75
N GLU A 356 -2.32 1.84 -30.29
CA GLU A 356 -2.16 2.04 -31.75
C GLU A 356 -0.70 1.80 -32.18
N THR A 357 0.28 2.28 -31.39
CA THR A 357 1.71 2.04 -31.69
C THR A 357 2.58 2.09 -30.43
N LEU A 358 3.82 1.64 -30.56
CA LEU A 358 4.81 1.65 -29.47
C LEU A 358 5.53 3.00 -29.41
N HIS A 359 5.88 3.43 -28.20
CA HIS A 359 6.73 4.60 -27.97
C HIS A 359 8.15 4.14 -27.62
N PHE A 360 9.13 4.64 -28.37
CA PHE A 360 10.53 4.25 -28.25
C PHE A 360 11.30 5.32 -27.48
N PRO A 361 12.39 4.95 -26.78
CA PRO A 361 13.27 5.93 -26.16
C PRO A 361 13.84 6.88 -27.22
N ASP A 362 14.20 8.08 -26.81
CA ASP A 362 14.80 9.14 -27.64
C ASP A 362 13.94 9.55 -28.85
N SER A 363 12.68 9.11 -28.92
CA SER A 363 11.73 9.49 -29.98
C SER A 363 11.02 10.82 -29.72
N GLY A 364 11.36 11.48 -28.61
CA GLY A 364 10.82 12.77 -28.19
C GLY A 364 9.80 12.68 -27.06
N GLY A 365 9.12 13.79 -26.76
CA GLY A 365 8.15 13.88 -25.68
C GLY A 365 6.79 13.27 -26.01
N LEU A 366 5.93 13.16 -25.00
CA LEU A 366 4.53 12.72 -25.19
C LEU A 366 3.57 13.87 -24.91
N LYS A 367 2.61 14.08 -25.81
CA LYS A 367 1.48 15.00 -25.59
C LYS A 367 0.28 14.20 -25.12
N LEU A 368 -0.20 14.51 -23.92
CA LEU A 368 -1.34 13.91 -23.27
C LEU A 368 -2.52 14.87 -23.40
N GLN A 369 -3.70 14.34 -23.71
CA GLN A 369 -4.95 15.08 -23.73
C GLN A 369 -5.99 14.26 -22.98
N ALA A 370 -6.68 14.89 -22.04
CA ALA A 370 -7.79 14.33 -21.29
C ALA A 370 -8.99 15.25 -21.43
N LYS A 371 -10.09 14.73 -21.93
CA LYS A 371 -11.36 15.43 -22.05
C LYS A 371 -12.35 14.81 -21.07
N VAL A 372 -13.02 15.62 -20.28
CA VAL A 372 -13.90 15.17 -19.20
C VAL A 372 -15.30 15.74 -19.37
N PHE A 373 -16.30 14.92 -19.03
CA PHE A 373 -17.71 15.24 -19.13
C PHE A 373 -18.46 14.61 -17.96
N LEU A 374 -19.53 15.26 -17.51
CA LEU A 374 -20.48 14.68 -16.58
C LEU A 374 -21.39 13.71 -17.35
N SER A 375 -21.43 12.45 -16.94
CA SER A 375 -22.29 11.44 -17.58
C SER A 375 -23.60 11.21 -16.82
N LYS A 376 -23.59 11.37 -15.49
CA LYS A 376 -24.76 11.20 -14.63
C LYS A 376 -24.60 11.98 -13.32
N GLY A 377 -25.69 12.53 -12.80
CA GLY A 377 -25.72 13.25 -11.53
C GLY A 377 -25.49 14.75 -11.72
N ASP A 378 -24.97 15.39 -10.68
CA ASP A 378 -24.70 16.83 -10.63
C ASP A 378 -23.20 17.09 -10.44
N LEU A 379 -22.67 18.16 -11.03
CA LEU A 379 -21.24 18.51 -10.89
C LEU A 379 -20.84 18.62 -9.42
N GLY A 380 -19.71 18.00 -9.08
CA GLY A 380 -19.12 18.03 -7.74
C GLY A 380 -19.87 17.24 -6.66
N LYS A 381 -21.02 16.63 -6.97
CA LYS A 381 -21.80 15.88 -5.97
C LYS A 381 -21.38 14.41 -5.88
N PRO A 382 -21.29 13.84 -4.66
CA PRO A 382 -21.11 12.40 -4.48
C PRO A 382 -22.20 11.58 -5.19
N GLY A 383 -21.82 10.45 -5.76
CA GLY A 383 -22.67 9.60 -6.61
C GLY A 383 -22.69 10.02 -8.09
N SER A 384 -22.16 11.20 -8.43
CA SER A 384 -22.05 11.64 -9.82
C SER A 384 -20.98 10.86 -10.58
N SER A 385 -21.28 10.56 -11.84
CA SER A 385 -20.39 9.81 -12.72
C SER A 385 -19.85 10.71 -13.83
N TYR A 386 -18.58 10.51 -14.16
CA TYR A 386 -17.84 11.27 -15.16
C TYR A 386 -17.29 10.33 -16.20
N VAL A 387 -17.33 10.75 -17.46
CA VAL A 387 -16.68 10.05 -18.57
C VAL A 387 -15.50 10.86 -19.02
N THR A 388 -14.42 10.16 -19.34
CA THR A 388 -13.19 10.77 -19.84
C THR A 388 -12.83 10.16 -21.19
N GLU A 389 -12.35 10.97 -22.10
CA GLU A 389 -11.75 10.56 -23.35
C GLU A 389 -10.30 11.04 -23.36
N SER A 390 -9.36 10.13 -23.55
CA SER A 390 -7.93 10.44 -23.56
C SER A 390 -7.26 10.04 -24.86
N VAL A 391 -6.30 10.87 -25.28
CA VAL A 391 -5.43 10.57 -26.42
C VAL A 391 -4.00 10.92 -26.04
N VAL A 392 -3.09 9.97 -26.23
CA VAL A 392 -1.65 10.20 -26.06
C VAL A 392 -0.96 10.11 -27.42
N LYS A 393 -0.15 11.11 -27.73
CA LYS A 393 0.55 11.25 -29.02
C LYS A 393 2.03 11.53 -28.80
N GLN A 394 2.87 11.13 -29.74
CA GLN A 394 4.23 11.66 -29.83
C GLN A 394 4.17 13.17 -30.11
N ALA A 395 4.93 13.97 -29.38
CA ALA A 395 4.88 15.42 -29.47
C ALA A 395 5.36 15.94 -30.84
N GLU A 396 6.39 15.30 -31.40
CA GLU A 396 7.09 15.73 -32.60
C GLU A 396 6.38 15.27 -33.88
N THR A 397 5.88 14.04 -33.90
CA THR A 397 5.26 13.44 -35.09
C THR A 397 3.73 13.55 -35.09
N GLY A 398 3.11 13.80 -33.93
CA GLY A 398 1.66 13.77 -33.76
C GLY A 398 1.06 12.37 -33.86
N ARG A 399 1.88 11.31 -33.98
CA ARG A 399 1.42 9.93 -34.09
C ARG A 399 0.74 9.50 -32.79
N VAL A 400 -0.47 8.97 -32.91
CA VAL A 400 -1.24 8.47 -31.77
C VAL A 400 -0.58 7.19 -31.25
N ILE A 401 -0.29 7.16 -29.95
CA ILE A 401 0.22 6.00 -29.22
C ILE A 401 -0.94 5.15 -28.74
N TYR A 402 -1.93 5.76 -28.08
CA TYR A 402 -3.16 5.10 -27.69
C TYR A 402 -4.30 6.10 -27.52
N LYS A 403 -5.51 5.55 -27.51
CA LYS A 403 -6.73 6.24 -27.09
C LYS A 403 -7.37 5.46 -25.95
N ALA A 404 -7.98 6.15 -25.01
CA ALA A 404 -8.68 5.50 -23.91
C ALA A 404 -9.98 6.24 -23.57
N SER A 405 -10.91 5.51 -22.98
CA SER A 405 -12.12 6.03 -22.38
C SER A 405 -12.27 5.44 -20.98
N GLY A 406 -12.48 6.30 -19.99
CA GLY A 406 -12.66 5.87 -18.60
C GLY A 406 -13.98 6.39 -18.05
N THR A 407 -14.65 5.57 -17.25
CA THR A 407 -15.81 6.00 -16.43
C THR A 407 -15.39 6.05 -14.98
N PHE A 408 -15.69 7.16 -14.32
CA PHE A 408 -15.36 7.41 -12.93
C PHE A 408 -16.61 7.78 -12.15
N ILE A 409 -16.65 7.46 -10.87
CA ILE A 409 -17.68 7.89 -9.94
C ILE A 409 -17.04 8.68 -8.81
N LEU A 410 -17.62 9.83 -8.50
CA LEU A 410 -17.25 10.59 -7.32
C LEU A 410 -17.91 9.93 -6.11
N ASN A 411 -17.15 9.14 -5.36
CA ASN A 411 -17.57 8.70 -4.03
C ASN A 411 -17.45 9.87 -3.06
N PRO A 412 -18.13 9.82 -1.90
CA PRO A 412 -17.87 10.75 -0.81
C PRO A 412 -16.36 10.84 -0.56
N ILE A 413 -15.81 12.07 -0.57
CA ILE A 413 -14.42 12.29 -0.20
C ILE A 413 -14.33 12.00 1.28
N ARG A 414 -13.68 10.89 1.57
CA ARG A 414 -13.46 10.38 2.90
C ARG A 414 -12.14 11.01 3.41
N PHE A 415 -12.14 11.44 4.66
CA PHE A 415 -11.07 12.21 5.28
C PHE A 415 -9.98 11.28 5.83
N LEU A 416 -8.74 11.37 5.35
CA LEU A 416 -7.68 10.42 5.75
C LEU A 416 -7.35 10.52 7.25
N ALA A 417 -6.99 9.40 7.88
CA ALA A 417 -6.60 9.35 9.29
C ALA A 417 -5.45 10.31 9.64
N THR A 418 -4.50 10.50 8.73
CA THR A 418 -3.38 11.44 8.86
C THR A 418 -3.85 12.90 8.83
N GLU A 419 -4.82 13.22 7.97
CA GLU A 419 -5.40 14.56 7.85
C GLU A 419 -6.28 14.88 9.06
N PHE A 420 -7.01 13.89 9.56
CA PHE A 420 -7.76 14.00 10.80
C PHE A 420 -6.87 14.24 12.01
N ARG A 421 -5.85 13.40 12.20
CA ARG A 421 -4.91 13.59 13.30
C ARG A 421 -4.19 14.92 13.21
N ARG A 422 -3.78 15.37 12.01
CA ARG A 422 -3.20 16.71 11.79
C ARG A 422 -4.14 17.82 12.21
N ALA A 423 -5.38 17.77 11.75
CA ALA A 423 -6.33 18.85 12.02
C ALA A 423 -6.70 18.91 13.51
N ILE A 424 -6.86 17.75 14.18
CA ILE A 424 -7.03 17.68 15.63
C ILE A 424 -5.79 18.22 16.36
N ALA A 425 -4.60 17.80 15.95
CA ALA A 425 -3.32 18.25 16.49
C ALA A 425 -3.13 19.78 16.43
N ASN A 426 -3.40 20.37 15.26
CA ASN A 426 -3.19 21.79 15.00
C ASN A 426 -4.37 22.68 15.43
N LYS A 427 -5.44 22.09 15.98
CA LYS A 427 -6.70 22.78 16.29
C LYS A 427 -7.35 23.42 15.05
N GLU A 428 -7.26 22.77 13.90
CA GLU A 428 -7.92 23.18 12.66
C GLU A 428 -9.38 22.68 12.65
N PHE A 429 -10.16 23.02 13.67
CA PHE A 429 -11.51 22.46 13.89
C PHE A 429 -12.53 22.98 12.88
N GLU A 430 -12.35 24.19 12.36
CA GLU A 430 -13.18 24.74 11.29
C GLU A 430 -13.07 23.89 10.02
N VAL A 431 -11.86 23.39 9.71
CA VAL A 431 -11.63 22.49 8.57
C VAL A 431 -12.31 21.15 8.78
N LEU A 432 -12.32 20.64 10.02
CA LEU A 432 -13.03 19.40 10.35
C LEU A 432 -14.54 19.56 10.24
N TRP A 433 -15.07 20.70 10.67
CA TRP A 433 -16.48 21.04 10.58
C TRP A 433 -16.97 21.08 9.12
N GLU A 434 -16.27 21.82 8.25
CA GLU A 434 -16.59 21.92 6.82
C GLU A 434 -16.59 20.55 6.11
N LYS A 435 -15.86 19.57 6.65
CA LYS A 435 -15.78 18.21 6.11
C LYS A 435 -16.82 17.25 6.71
N LEU A 436 -17.32 17.53 7.91
CA LEU A 436 -18.40 16.78 8.55
C LEU A 436 -19.77 17.18 8.00
N ASP A 437 -20.01 18.48 7.82
CA ASP A 437 -21.26 19.04 7.29
C ASP A 437 -21.24 19.03 5.73
N ILE A 438 -21.33 17.82 5.16
CA ILE A 438 -21.20 17.58 3.71
C ILE A 438 -22.27 18.32 2.91
N ASN A 439 -23.49 18.41 3.44
CA ASN A 439 -24.63 19.02 2.76
C ASN A 439 -24.73 20.54 3.03
N CYS A 440 -23.94 21.06 3.98
CA CYS A 440 -23.88 22.45 4.43
C CYS A 440 -25.21 22.98 5.00
N ASP A 441 -25.95 22.12 5.70
CA ASP A 441 -27.23 22.48 6.34
C ASP A 441 -27.05 23.06 7.76
N GLY A 442 -25.81 23.10 8.26
CA GLY A 442 -25.44 23.70 9.53
C GLY A 442 -25.56 22.75 10.71
N VAL A 443 -25.85 21.47 10.48
CA VAL A 443 -25.85 20.40 11.48
C VAL A 443 -25.12 19.17 10.93
N VAL A 444 -24.70 18.25 11.80
CA VAL A 444 -24.13 16.97 11.38
C VAL A 444 -25.12 15.86 11.71
N SER A 445 -25.65 15.24 10.67
CA SER A 445 -26.53 14.08 10.81
C SER A 445 -25.76 12.83 11.23
N ARG A 446 -26.50 11.84 11.71
CA ARG A 446 -25.97 10.52 12.07
C ARG A 446 -25.27 9.81 10.91
N GLU A 447 -25.74 10.02 9.68
CA GLU A 447 -25.14 9.43 8.49
C GLU A 447 -23.84 10.16 8.10
N GLU A 448 -23.81 11.49 8.22
CA GLU A 448 -22.59 12.29 7.99
C GLU A 448 -21.48 11.95 8.99
N LEU A 449 -21.79 11.86 10.30
CA LEU A 449 -20.80 11.43 11.29
C LEU A 449 -20.35 9.97 11.03
N ARG A 450 -21.25 9.08 10.63
CA ARG A 450 -20.91 7.68 10.33
C ARG A 450 -19.97 7.57 9.13
N GLN A 451 -20.22 8.35 8.09
CA GLN A 451 -19.35 8.43 6.93
C GLN A 451 -17.99 9.01 7.32
N PHE A 452 -17.98 10.06 8.14
CA PHE A 452 -16.77 10.68 8.65
C PHE A 452 -15.93 9.72 9.50
N VAL A 453 -16.52 9.02 10.47
CA VAL A 453 -15.79 8.07 11.34
C VAL A 453 -15.20 6.91 10.53
N ARG A 454 -15.99 6.30 9.63
CA ARG A 454 -15.50 5.27 8.71
C ARG A 454 -14.40 5.79 7.78
N SER A 455 -14.44 7.07 7.45
CA SER A 455 -13.43 7.71 6.59
C SER A 455 -12.13 8.03 7.32
N SER A 456 -12.23 8.51 8.56
CA SER A 456 -11.13 8.99 9.39
C SER A 456 -10.15 7.91 9.82
N GLY A 457 -10.41 6.64 9.51
CA GLY A 457 -9.58 5.49 9.90
C GLY A 457 -9.34 5.38 11.40
N MET A 458 -10.14 6.07 12.23
CA MET A 458 -9.92 6.17 13.66
C MET A 458 -10.11 4.82 14.35
N VAL A 459 -11.18 4.10 14.03
CA VAL A 459 -11.53 2.77 14.55
C VAL A 459 -12.61 2.16 13.63
N ASP A 460 -12.55 0.86 13.35
CA ASP A 460 -13.71 0.10 12.84
C ASP A 460 -14.73 -0.06 13.98
N LEU A 461 -15.69 0.86 14.10
CA LEU A 461 -16.74 0.80 15.11
C LEU A 461 -17.90 -0.09 14.64
N ASP A 462 -18.36 -0.97 15.51
CA ASP A 462 -19.65 -1.63 15.30
C ASP A 462 -20.84 -0.68 15.57
N ASP A 463 -22.05 -1.12 15.24
CA ASP A 463 -23.25 -0.28 15.38
C ASP A 463 -23.49 0.18 16.84
N ARG A 464 -23.10 -0.62 17.84
CA ARG A 464 -23.29 -0.26 19.26
C ARG A 464 -22.25 0.76 19.69
N GLU A 465 -21.01 0.58 19.29
CA GLU A 465 -19.91 1.50 19.59
C GLU A 465 -20.12 2.85 18.91
N PHE A 466 -20.63 2.85 17.68
CA PHE A 466 -21.03 4.08 16.98
C PHE A 466 -22.17 4.81 17.70
N ASP A 467 -23.16 4.09 18.22
CA ASP A 467 -24.27 4.68 18.95
C ASP A 467 -23.84 5.33 20.27
N ILE A 468 -22.85 4.73 20.94
CA ILE A 468 -22.22 5.30 22.13
C ILE A 468 -21.45 6.57 21.76
N LEU A 469 -20.66 6.53 20.69
CA LEU A 469 -19.92 7.70 20.19
C LEU A 469 -20.88 8.85 19.86
N PHE A 470 -21.90 8.59 19.04
CA PHE A 470 -22.88 9.62 18.66
C PHE A 470 -23.56 10.21 19.89
N GLY A 471 -24.03 9.37 20.81
CA GLY A 471 -24.67 9.83 22.05
C GLY A 471 -23.73 10.50 23.05
N THR A 472 -22.41 10.40 22.86
CA THR A 472 -21.42 11.14 23.66
C THR A 472 -21.23 12.56 23.14
N ILE A 473 -21.38 12.75 21.83
CA ILE A 473 -21.27 14.06 21.16
C ILE A 473 -22.61 14.81 21.24
N ASP A 474 -23.73 14.10 21.01
CA ASP A 474 -25.10 14.62 21.10
C ASP A 474 -25.52 14.82 22.57
N THR A 475 -25.03 15.90 23.17
CA THR A 475 -25.23 16.20 24.60
C THR A 475 -26.66 16.63 24.91
N ASP A 476 -27.29 17.34 23.97
CA ASP A 476 -28.66 17.83 24.12
C ASP A 476 -29.73 16.81 23.69
N ARG A 477 -29.31 15.71 23.04
CA ARG A 477 -30.15 14.61 22.56
C ARG A 477 -31.15 15.05 21.49
N SER A 478 -30.76 16.03 20.68
CA SER A 478 -31.56 16.51 19.56
C SER A 478 -31.63 15.49 18.42
N GLY A 479 -30.66 14.56 18.34
CA GLY A 479 -30.54 13.57 17.28
C GLY A 479 -29.76 14.05 16.05
N GLU A 480 -29.26 15.29 16.10
CA GLU A 480 -28.35 15.93 15.15
C GLU A 480 -27.21 16.56 15.97
N LEU A 481 -26.02 16.76 15.39
CA LEU A 481 -24.90 17.35 16.14
C LEU A 481 -24.69 18.79 15.72
N SER A 482 -24.71 19.68 16.71
CA SER A 482 -24.40 21.10 16.51
C SER A 482 -22.89 21.34 16.34
N ILE A 483 -22.53 22.50 15.78
CA ILE A 483 -21.12 22.91 15.67
C ILE A 483 -20.46 23.02 17.04
N GLU A 484 -21.20 23.47 18.05
CA GLU A 484 -20.71 23.55 19.42
C GLU A 484 -20.36 22.17 19.98
N GLU A 485 -21.23 21.18 19.80
CA GLU A 485 -21.03 19.81 20.29
C GLU A 485 -19.86 19.09 19.59
N VAL A 486 -19.79 19.22 18.27
CA VAL A 486 -18.70 18.63 17.48
C VAL A 486 -17.36 19.29 17.82
N THR A 487 -17.34 20.61 17.99
CA THR A 487 -16.12 21.36 18.34
C THR A 487 -15.63 20.97 19.73
N GLU A 488 -16.53 20.84 20.72
CA GLU A 488 -16.18 20.39 22.07
C GLU A 488 -15.61 18.97 22.05
N TYR A 489 -16.19 18.07 21.25
CA TYR A 489 -15.66 16.73 21.06
C TYR A 489 -14.25 16.75 20.46
N PHE A 490 -13.99 17.54 19.42
CA PHE A 490 -12.65 17.68 18.84
C PHE A 490 -11.62 18.29 19.80
N HIS A 491 -12.05 19.24 20.63
CA HIS A 491 -11.25 19.75 21.74
C HIS A 491 -10.88 18.63 22.72
N SER A 492 -11.83 17.77 23.09
CA SER A 492 -11.58 16.64 23.99
C SER A 492 -10.56 15.63 23.41
N LEU A 493 -10.65 15.36 22.10
CA LEU A 493 -9.70 14.50 21.39
C LEU A 493 -8.29 15.12 21.37
N HIS A 494 -8.19 16.42 21.10
CA HIS A 494 -6.91 17.13 21.13
C HIS A 494 -6.24 17.05 22.51
N LEU A 495 -7.02 17.13 23.59
CA LEU A 495 -6.50 17.02 24.97
C LEU A 495 -6.04 15.60 25.30
N GLY A 496 -6.81 14.57 24.91
CA GLY A 496 -6.47 13.17 25.17
C GLY A 496 -5.21 12.69 24.44
N VAL A 497 -4.93 13.22 23.24
CA VAL A 497 -3.70 12.90 22.48
C VAL A 497 -2.44 13.38 23.21
N LYS A 498 -2.48 14.57 23.84
CA LYS A 498 -1.33 15.19 24.53
C LYS A 498 -0.93 14.48 25.82
N GLU A 499 -1.89 13.98 26.59
CA GLU A 499 -1.63 13.35 27.90
C GLU A 499 -0.98 11.95 27.74
N ASP A 500 -1.50 11.12 26.83
CA ASP A 500 -1.06 9.72 26.64
C ASP A 500 0.37 9.60 26.05
N PHE A 501 0.84 10.60 25.31
CA PHE A 501 2.20 10.62 24.75
C PHE A 501 3.26 11.05 25.78
N GLY A 502 3.00 12.11 26.55
CA GLY A 502 3.90 12.59 27.60
C GLY A 502 4.21 11.50 28.63
N GLU A 503 3.20 10.74 29.04
CA GLU A 503 3.38 9.57 29.92
C GLU A 503 4.22 8.47 29.27
N SER A 504 4.03 8.19 27.98
CA SER A 504 4.77 7.17 27.24
C SER A 504 6.28 7.49 27.14
N VAL A 505 6.64 8.76 26.91
CA VAL A 505 8.05 9.20 26.86
C VAL A 505 8.67 9.19 28.27
N ILE A 506 7.96 9.68 29.28
CA ILE A 506 8.42 9.68 30.67
C ILE A 506 8.66 8.24 31.15
N LYS A 507 7.75 7.32 30.83
CA LYS A 507 7.89 5.88 31.12
C LYS A 507 9.08 5.23 30.41
N TYR A 508 9.34 5.64 29.17
CA TYR A 508 10.51 5.16 28.44
C TYR A 508 11.83 5.67 29.07
N LEU A 509 11.87 6.94 29.49
CA LEU A 509 13.04 7.57 30.11
C LEU A 509 13.28 7.08 31.55
N SER A 510 12.22 6.71 32.29
CA SER A 510 12.30 6.17 33.65
C SER A 510 12.79 4.71 33.71
N GLY A 511 12.94 4.04 32.56
CA GLY A 511 13.58 2.72 32.47
C GLY A 511 12.63 1.52 32.57
N GLU A 512 11.32 1.73 32.61
CA GLU A 512 10.34 0.64 32.58
C GLU A 512 10.06 0.15 31.15
N SER A 513 9.99 -1.18 30.98
CA SER A 513 9.70 -1.96 29.74
C SER A 513 10.08 -1.31 28.39
N THR A 514 11.24 -1.67 27.87
CA THR A 514 11.87 -1.03 26.69
C THR A 514 11.30 -1.42 25.32
N LYS A 515 10.45 -2.45 25.20
CA LYS A 515 9.92 -2.89 23.90
C LYS A 515 8.51 -2.42 23.63
N ASP A 516 7.59 -2.58 24.59
CA ASP A 516 6.18 -2.25 24.40
C ASP A 516 5.96 -0.73 24.33
N VAL A 517 6.70 0.02 25.16
CA VAL A 517 6.67 1.49 25.12
C VAL A 517 7.33 2.02 23.83
N MET A 518 8.38 1.37 23.34
CA MET A 518 9.01 1.75 22.06
C MET A 518 8.11 1.47 20.87
N ALA A 519 7.43 0.33 20.86
CA ALA A 519 6.45 0.01 19.83
C ALA A 519 5.28 1.00 19.85
N SER A 520 4.82 1.39 21.05
CA SER A 520 3.76 2.39 21.22
C SER A 520 4.18 3.79 20.76
N LEU A 521 5.40 4.25 21.10
CA LEU A 521 5.94 5.52 20.60
C LEU A 521 6.14 5.50 19.08
N TRP A 522 6.61 4.36 18.55
CA TRP A 522 6.79 4.18 17.11
C TRP A 522 5.46 4.24 16.35
N SER A 523 4.44 3.50 16.80
CA SER A 523 3.12 3.52 16.17
C SER A 523 2.40 4.88 16.25
N LYS A 524 2.88 5.79 17.10
CA LYS A 524 2.37 7.17 17.20
C LYS A 524 3.08 8.12 16.22
N LEU A 525 4.31 7.80 15.81
CA LEU A 525 5.14 8.59 14.89
C LEU A 525 5.02 8.12 13.44
N ASP A 526 4.99 6.81 13.23
CA ASP A 526 4.77 6.14 11.95
C ASP A 526 3.26 6.07 11.71
N ILE A 527 2.68 7.20 11.33
CA ILE A 527 1.22 7.42 11.30
C ILE A 527 0.59 6.65 10.15
N ASN A 528 1.29 6.58 9.01
CA ASN A 528 0.82 5.84 7.84
C ASN A 528 1.17 4.33 7.89
N GLY A 529 2.00 3.90 8.84
CA GLY A 529 2.40 2.50 9.02
C GLY A 529 3.34 1.98 7.93
N ASP A 530 4.03 2.86 7.20
CA ASP A 530 4.94 2.50 6.11
C ASP A 530 6.30 1.97 6.62
N GLY A 531 6.49 1.97 7.94
CA GLY A 531 7.69 1.43 8.59
C GLY A 531 8.84 2.44 8.66
N VAL A 532 8.64 3.67 8.20
CA VAL A 532 9.52 4.82 8.35
C VAL A 532 8.73 6.01 8.91
N VAL A 533 9.41 7.10 9.26
CA VAL A 533 8.78 8.34 9.70
C VAL A 533 9.27 9.46 8.79
N SER A 534 8.38 10.01 7.99
CA SER A 534 8.67 11.14 7.10
C SER A 534 8.89 12.44 7.87
N LEU A 535 9.48 13.45 7.22
CA LEU A 535 9.58 14.80 7.78
C LEU A 535 8.20 15.38 8.10
N GLU A 536 7.19 15.11 7.27
CA GLU A 536 5.82 15.54 7.49
C GLU A 536 5.23 14.86 8.73
N GLU A 537 5.40 13.55 8.91
CA GLU A 537 4.94 12.85 10.11
C GLU A 537 5.66 13.32 11.39
N LEU A 538 6.96 13.59 11.29
CA LEU A 538 7.73 14.14 12.41
C LEU A 538 7.37 15.61 12.70
N ASP A 539 7.08 16.42 11.68
CA ASP A 539 6.60 17.80 11.82
C ASP A 539 5.25 17.84 12.50
N LEU A 540 4.32 16.98 12.06
CA LEU A 540 3.02 16.79 12.69
C LEU A 540 3.19 16.45 14.16
N PHE A 541 4.05 15.48 14.46
CA PHE A 541 4.37 15.09 15.82
C PHE A 541 4.95 16.24 16.69
N VAL A 542 5.96 16.96 16.17
CA VAL A 542 6.65 18.01 16.94
C VAL A 542 5.75 19.22 17.18
N THR A 543 4.93 19.58 16.20
CA THR A 543 4.03 20.74 16.29
C THR A 543 2.73 20.44 17.04
N SER A 544 2.29 19.18 17.09
CA SER A 544 1.09 18.75 17.84
C SER A 544 1.33 18.57 19.33
N GLU A 545 2.42 17.87 19.68
CA GLU A 545 2.67 17.41 21.05
C GLU A 545 3.51 18.38 21.88
N LEU A 546 4.36 19.19 21.22
CA LEU A 546 5.32 20.06 21.89
C LEU A 546 5.02 21.53 21.56
N THR A 547 4.15 22.17 22.34
CA THR A 547 3.63 23.54 22.09
C THR A 547 4.68 24.65 22.00
N GLU A 548 5.94 24.37 22.36
CA GLU A 548 7.06 25.32 22.27
C GLU A 548 7.90 25.16 20.99
N PHE A 549 7.57 24.19 20.13
CA PHE A 549 8.35 23.81 18.96
C PHE A 549 7.68 24.24 17.66
N SER A 550 8.51 24.73 16.73
CA SER A 550 8.09 25.15 15.40
C SER A 550 8.44 24.09 14.35
N ARG A 551 7.87 24.22 13.15
CA ARG A 551 8.27 23.44 11.98
C ARG A 551 9.77 23.48 11.67
N LYS A 552 10.44 24.57 12.04
CA LYS A 552 11.91 24.67 11.90
C LYS A 552 12.62 23.72 12.86
N ASP A 553 12.08 23.53 14.06
CA ASP A 553 12.63 22.64 15.08
C ASP A 553 12.36 21.18 14.72
N ALA A 554 11.21 20.86 14.12
CA ALA A 554 10.93 19.54 13.56
C ALA A 554 11.93 19.14 12.47
N LYS A 555 12.24 20.07 11.56
CA LYS A 555 13.25 19.86 10.52
C LYS A 555 14.66 19.67 11.09
N VAL A 556 14.99 20.39 12.17
CA VAL A 556 16.27 20.22 12.87
C VAL A 556 16.34 18.85 13.55
N LEU A 557 15.24 18.43 14.19
CA LEU A 557 15.12 17.12 14.84
C LEU A 557 15.18 15.98 13.82
N HIS A 558 14.48 16.09 12.69
CA HIS A 558 14.53 15.14 11.58
C HIS A 558 15.97 14.90 11.14
N ASN A 559 16.70 15.99 10.83
CA ASN A 559 18.09 15.92 10.40
C ASN A 559 19.05 15.38 11.48
N ALA A 560 18.67 15.42 12.75
CA ALA A 560 19.46 14.89 13.85
C ALA A 560 19.23 13.38 14.06
N ILE A 561 18.05 12.89 13.71
CA ILE A 561 17.68 11.46 13.81
C ILE A 561 18.09 10.71 12.53
N ASP A 562 17.78 11.28 11.36
CA ASP A 562 18.12 10.78 10.02
C ASP A 562 19.64 10.78 9.82
N SER A 563 20.26 9.65 10.17
CA SER A 563 21.71 9.51 10.24
C SER A 563 22.30 9.17 8.88
N ASN A 564 21.54 8.47 8.04
CA ASN A 564 21.93 8.08 6.69
C ASN A 564 21.59 9.16 5.62
N ARG A 565 20.80 10.17 5.98
CA ARG A 565 20.33 11.29 5.14
C ARG A 565 19.52 10.83 3.94
N ASP A 566 18.74 9.78 4.09
CA ASP A 566 17.84 9.29 3.04
C ASP A 566 16.51 10.07 2.98
N GLY A 567 16.31 11.01 3.92
CA GLY A 567 15.16 11.90 3.94
C GLY A 567 13.97 11.33 4.71
N VAL A 568 14.11 10.15 5.34
CA VAL A 568 13.13 9.56 6.25
C VAL A 568 13.82 9.09 7.53
N VAL A 569 13.06 8.78 8.58
CA VAL A 569 13.59 8.24 9.84
C VAL A 569 13.19 6.77 9.96
N SER A 570 14.16 5.87 10.00
CA SER A 570 13.90 4.45 10.24
C SER A 570 13.73 4.11 11.74
N PHE A 571 13.08 2.98 12.06
CA PHE A 571 12.94 2.52 13.45
C PHE A 571 14.28 2.36 14.17
N SER A 572 15.32 1.99 13.43
CA SER A 572 16.69 1.81 13.96
C SER A 572 17.34 3.15 14.33
N GLU A 573 17.10 4.18 13.54
CA GLU A 573 17.60 5.55 13.78
C GLU A 573 16.86 6.19 14.95
N PHE A 574 15.53 6.10 14.96
CA PHE A 574 14.72 6.59 16.07
C PHE A 574 15.07 5.90 17.39
N LYS A 575 15.25 4.58 17.37
CA LYS A 575 15.72 3.82 18.55
C LYS A 575 17.11 4.27 19.00
N SER A 576 18.03 4.49 18.06
CA SER A 576 19.39 4.98 18.37
C SER A 576 19.35 6.36 19.02
N PHE A 577 18.51 7.25 18.50
CA PHE A 577 18.26 8.58 19.05
C PHE A 577 17.73 8.50 20.49
N LEU A 578 16.66 7.73 20.75
CA LEU A 578 16.11 7.58 22.10
C LEU A 578 17.08 6.92 23.09
N HIS A 579 17.93 5.99 22.62
CA HIS A 579 19.00 5.43 23.46
C HIS A 579 20.12 6.44 23.75
N SER A 580 20.40 7.38 22.85
CA SER A 580 21.40 8.44 23.06
C SER A 580 20.97 9.40 24.18
N LEU A 581 19.67 9.60 24.37
CA LEU A 581 19.09 10.40 25.46
C LEU A 581 19.25 9.75 26.84
N LYS A 582 19.50 8.43 26.92
CA LYS A 582 19.69 7.69 28.19
C LYS A 582 21.11 7.72 28.76
N GLN A 583 22.11 8.17 28.00
CA GLN A 583 23.50 8.07 28.45
C GLN A 583 23.98 9.34 29.18
N PRO A 584 24.46 9.25 30.44
CA PRO A 584 25.16 10.36 31.06
C PRO A 584 26.49 10.59 30.33
N VAL A 585 26.74 11.83 29.93
CA VAL A 585 27.97 12.25 29.25
C VAL A 585 29.17 11.92 30.15
N ARG A 586 29.97 10.92 29.79
CA ARG A 586 31.27 10.67 30.43
C ARG A 586 32.27 11.72 29.91
N PRO A 587 32.85 12.59 30.75
CA PRO A 587 33.88 13.50 30.30
C PRO A 587 35.14 12.69 29.96
N ARG A 588 35.40 12.44 28.68
CA ARG A 588 36.66 11.84 28.24
C ARG A 588 37.76 12.90 28.25
N GLN A 589 38.88 12.53 28.89
CA GLN A 589 40.09 13.33 29.04
C GLN A 589 40.62 13.86 27.70
N ARG A 590 41.12 15.09 27.78
CA ARG A 590 41.65 15.97 26.72
C ARG A 590 42.63 15.27 25.76
N HIS A 591 42.31 15.32 24.46
CA HIS A 591 43.25 15.58 23.36
C HIS A 591 42.52 16.23 22.16
N VAL A 592 42.63 17.56 22.07
CA VAL A 592 42.70 18.48 20.91
C VAL A 592 41.85 18.21 19.63
N ILE A 593 40.69 18.93 19.55
CA ILE A 593 39.99 19.60 18.40
C ILE A 593 39.26 18.73 17.32
N PRO A 594 38.04 19.07 16.82
CA PRO A 594 36.82 19.65 17.42
C PRO A 594 35.56 18.79 17.13
N HIS A 595 34.86 18.28 18.15
CA HIS A 595 33.47 17.82 18.00
C HIS A 595 32.60 18.52 19.03
N GLN A 596 32.41 19.82 18.83
CA GLN A 596 31.40 20.62 19.53
C GLN A 596 30.08 20.67 18.73
N ALA A 597 29.90 19.81 17.72
CA ALA A 597 28.78 19.90 16.77
C ALA A 597 27.68 18.83 16.98
N GLN A 598 27.62 18.15 18.13
CA GLN A 598 26.58 17.12 18.38
C GLN A 598 25.64 17.43 19.54
N PHE A 599 25.84 18.52 20.29
CA PHE A 599 24.92 18.97 21.34
C PHE A 599 24.36 20.38 21.12
N ASP A 600 24.83 21.10 20.09
CA ASP A 600 24.31 22.42 19.70
C ASP A 600 23.21 22.33 18.61
N PHE A 601 22.85 21.11 18.20
CA PHE A 601 21.75 20.85 17.25
C PHE A 601 20.41 20.60 17.92
N LEU A 602 20.36 20.40 19.24
CA LEU A 602 19.09 20.29 19.96
C LEU A 602 18.63 21.70 20.37
N PRO A 603 17.37 22.08 20.09
CA PRO A 603 16.79 23.30 20.62
C PRO A 603 17.01 23.37 22.15
N PRO A 604 17.30 24.55 22.73
CA PRO A 604 17.56 24.71 24.17
C PRO A 604 16.50 24.10 25.10
N GLN A 605 15.28 23.92 24.58
CA GLN A 605 14.11 23.35 25.26
C GLN A 605 14.22 21.83 25.45
N PHE A 606 14.85 21.08 24.53
CA PHE A 606 15.13 19.64 24.69
C PHE A 606 16.16 19.37 25.80
N ARG A 607 17.04 20.33 26.10
CA ARG A 607 17.98 20.20 27.24
C ARG A 607 17.24 20.16 28.58
N ALA A 608 16.08 20.79 28.70
CA ALA A 608 15.30 20.82 29.95
C ALA A 608 14.63 19.46 30.26
N LEU A 609 14.23 18.71 29.22
CA LEU A 609 13.70 17.35 29.35
C LEU A 609 14.78 16.32 29.70
N ILE A 610 16.05 16.64 29.48
CA ILE A 610 17.18 15.74 29.70
C ILE A 610 17.63 15.73 31.17
N HIS A 611 17.19 16.65 32.08
CA HIS A 611 17.57 16.49 33.48
C HIS A 611 16.93 17.32 34.64
N GLU A 612 16.32 16.63 35.62
CA GLU A 612 16.52 16.88 37.09
C GLU A 612 16.72 15.58 37.92
N SER A 613 16.52 14.36 37.39
CA SER A 613 16.43 13.09 38.16
C SER A 613 17.57 12.04 38.03
N VAL A 614 18.59 12.27 37.21
CA VAL A 614 19.81 11.44 36.92
C VAL A 614 21.15 12.11 37.37
N LEU A 615 21.12 13.19 38.17
CA LEU A 615 22.28 13.99 38.64
C LEU A 615 22.11 14.27 40.13
N ASP A 616 21.90 13.23 40.92
CA ASP A 616 22.16 13.30 42.35
C ASP A 616 23.44 12.52 42.62
N VAL A 617 24.55 13.22 42.92
CA VAL A 617 25.08 13.39 44.29
C VAL A 617 26.17 14.49 44.26
N TYR A 618 26.04 15.51 45.12
CA TYR A 618 27.05 16.51 45.54
C TYR A 618 27.13 17.92 44.89
N VAL A 619 26.04 18.55 44.45
CA VAL A 619 26.04 20.01 44.18
C VAL A 619 24.77 20.67 44.72
N THR A 620 24.92 21.70 45.55
CA THR A 620 23.80 22.49 46.10
C THR A 620 23.91 23.94 45.60
N PHE A 621 22.88 24.45 44.93
CA PHE A 621 22.79 25.86 44.53
C PHE A 621 21.99 26.65 45.59
N VAL A 622 22.53 27.77 46.07
CA VAL A 622 21.84 28.66 47.02
C VAL A 622 21.79 30.07 46.44
N GLU A 623 20.59 30.59 46.17
CA GLU A 623 20.38 32.00 45.83
C GLU A 623 20.28 32.83 47.12
N TYR A 624 21.13 33.86 47.27
CA TYR A 624 21.05 34.80 48.40
C TYR A 624 20.36 36.11 47.98
N PRO A 625 19.23 36.48 48.60
CA PRO A 625 18.80 37.88 48.64
C PRO A 625 19.67 38.66 49.66
N ARG A 626 19.89 39.93 49.34
CA ARG A 626 20.72 40.94 50.04
C ARG A 626 20.95 40.71 51.56
N VAL A 627 22.23 40.80 51.93
CA VAL A 627 22.85 40.88 53.28
C VAL A 627 21.93 41.38 54.41
N ILE A 628 21.78 40.60 55.48
CA ILE A 628 21.97 40.96 56.91
C ILE A 628 21.85 39.67 57.78
N ILE A 629 22.83 39.49 58.67
CA ILE A 629 23.04 38.42 59.67
C ILE A 629 23.71 37.13 59.15
N VAL A 630 25.04 37.16 59.21
CA VAL A 630 25.91 35.98 59.33
C VAL A 630 25.84 35.54 60.79
N GLY A 631 25.51 34.28 61.06
CA GLY A 631 25.60 33.75 62.42
C GLY A 631 25.17 32.30 62.64
N ILE A 632 24.37 31.69 61.77
CA ILE A 632 23.94 30.30 61.98
C ILE A 632 23.82 29.59 60.63
N LEU A 633 24.94 29.11 60.08
CA LEU A 633 24.92 28.17 58.93
C LEU A 633 26.22 27.38 58.74
N ASP A 634 27.12 27.34 59.72
CA ASP A 634 28.33 26.50 59.65
C ASP A 634 28.06 25.02 60.00
N ASP A 635 26.90 24.70 60.58
CA ASP A 635 26.54 23.32 60.96
C ASP A 635 25.61 22.60 59.96
N ALA A 636 25.23 23.23 58.85
CA ALA A 636 24.28 22.65 57.88
C ALA A 636 24.91 22.26 56.52
N ILE A 637 26.23 22.35 56.35
CA ILE A 637 26.91 21.98 55.10
C ILE A 637 27.84 20.78 55.33
N PRO A 638 27.62 19.62 54.68
CA PRO A 638 28.52 18.47 54.74
C PRO A 638 29.93 18.82 54.24
N LYS A 639 30.95 18.26 54.89
CA LYS A 639 32.39 18.54 54.73
C LYS A 639 33.01 18.36 53.32
N TYR A 640 32.21 17.98 52.31
CA TYR A 640 32.66 17.62 50.97
C TYR A 640 31.91 18.32 49.82
N HIS A 641 31.16 19.39 50.09
CA HIS A 641 30.53 20.20 49.04
C HIS A 641 31.39 21.39 48.60
N LEU A 642 31.39 21.68 47.29
CA LEU A 642 32.05 22.83 46.68
C LEU A 642 31.04 23.98 46.54
N ILE A 643 31.38 25.19 47.00
CA ILE A 643 30.50 26.37 46.95
C ILE A 643 31.02 27.34 45.87
N LEU A 644 30.21 27.64 44.86
CA LEU A 644 30.52 28.62 43.81
C LEU A 644 29.68 29.90 43.99
N GLY A 645 30.35 31.01 44.32
CA GLY A 645 29.71 32.33 44.43
C GLY A 645 29.90 33.15 43.16
N ILE A 646 28.80 33.50 42.47
CA ILE A 646 28.86 34.33 41.25
C ILE A 646 28.60 35.80 41.64
N ARG A 647 29.62 36.65 41.56
CA ARG A 647 29.45 38.12 41.53
C ARG A 647 29.34 38.57 40.07
N ARG A 648 28.19 39.16 39.69
CA ARG A 648 27.99 39.78 38.36
C ARG A 648 28.93 40.97 38.16
N ARG A 649 29.90 40.87 37.23
CA ARG A 649 30.33 41.93 36.30
C ARG A 649 31.14 41.32 35.15
N GLY A 650 30.91 41.82 33.94
CA GLY A 650 31.33 41.23 32.66
C GLY A 650 32.85 41.16 32.44
N ILE A 651 33.25 40.23 31.58
CA ILE A 651 34.64 39.90 31.26
C ILE A 651 34.91 40.23 29.77
N GLY A 652 35.98 40.99 29.51
CA GLY A 652 36.52 41.29 28.18
C GLY A 652 37.51 40.23 27.70
N SER A 653 37.94 40.33 26.44
CA SER A 653 38.61 39.26 25.67
C SER A 653 39.99 38.77 26.14
N ASP A 654 40.49 39.20 27.29
CA ASP A 654 41.86 38.88 27.74
C ASP A 654 41.94 38.07 29.05
N ASP A 655 40.83 37.68 29.68
CA ASP A 655 40.88 36.94 30.95
C ASP A 655 40.61 35.43 30.78
N VAL A 656 41.43 34.76 29.98
CA VAL A 656 41.57 33.30 30.04
C VAL A 656 42.94 32.97 30.62
N HIS A 657 42.99 32.65 31.90
CA HIS A 657 43.91 31.68 32.50
C HIS A 657 43.55 31.42 33.97
N GLU A 658 42.79 30.35 34.24
CA GLU A 658 43.25 29.09 34.85
C GLU A 658 42.10 28.08 34.89
#